data_AF-A0A959A5B7-F1
#
_entry.id   AF-A0A959A5B7-F1
#
_cell.length_a   1.000
_cell.length_b   1.000
_cell.length_c   1.000
_cell.angle_alpha   90.00
_cell.angle_beta   90.00
_cell.angle_gamma   90.00
#
_symmetry.space_group_name_H-M   'P 1'
#
loop_
_entity.id
_entity.type
_entity.pdbx_description
1 polymer ?
#
loop_
_entity_poly.entity_id
_entity_poly.type
_entity_poly.pdbx_seq_one_letter_code
_entity_poly.pdbx_strand_id
1 'polypeptide(L)'
;LTEKMKGMTFGRTLNGPALQAFCQELADRLHFEKFGADEKIIPCPGIDEIGNYTEKGAIHWSGVLSIFPPQDSKKPDSQPKPEDVFVPSAMPSKADDPVFPFLPADPEQVSALEIVEANKVSVVEGVDSLGKTQTLINLIIHALACGKKCLVVSERAPALKHTQKFLANTGLIQLHFLLDDALNDKMPLLELMRVAAKGGSRTVSYNAEEYQAKKNKFAREKTKLDAAYGAVKKKVFGDYNWTETVGLFLASNRVEGKELLTSQLNGQDFKYNVAEYESFKNGILTCHPLFQKVKTLSHPLGNLHDQVFQQPSAEEALHFVKKQLRHFLDKTSKLQHRFIGKIDSYGARLREHYRAYFEQMQDMNRALKENILAKGDELGNDFREAGSGYFKLYLLFSTKKKKIAKAQEEVGKQYQTLVKTFTSQPYFDFQFQPCKDGLHIPNTLANIEAFGKALNEWHSKLDSQVQEEVMRLNSKTAHPSLDVKEQITELEYSLDVLLEELNEANLYQKNLENKTLTIPQRQKYLESIIEQLENTQLNLRDFDLFFQWQSSWLALGPMGQKVVRALVKVKPDDWMAAFESWYFNNLLTYAQMPDLPAEEALVKNYAESWHALRPLILPHIQQLWQSRQEAELKELRKKDKKKYQLIFEKNGHQQAASMPLGDVLQGGYDAVSAFLPVLFTTPHVAMNMLPVGKGYFDYVILEEANRFSVETATALAPLGKQIALFGSNDSNGGETSILQYALENEVAFSPITNLYHVPARGLSALLNPNGMQQFPNEYLVESAEGRFHEIDNTNDVEAQHIIRQLNQVKQTPQRVYPTVGIVAFTVEQRDLIANYLLKLKQQNAVGSEKIQQLERNGMGVFFIDELFGQHFDILILSCTFGTVNLQGSLTKKIIFLNTPEGISQVKMLINKPVQQLQIIHSFSEDQLEKFRIKQWEEGTWLLANFIQLAEAMRAGNTKQVKHLQEMIGKVEEPKASKSLFTQEVINALRPYFDEKRFVKNKVMEDVVLPLCIKPQHPNGQPLTVHPDGFFADTNATSGLWEQQQRDKLASAGFSYLPVWSLGWFKNPSQEARLLASKIIKLDSSLPENEAIKENLDVKKEVKDKDGKQ
;
A
#
# COMPACT_ATOMS: atom_id res chain seq x y z
N LEU A 1 -9.79 -19.01 -59.15
CA LEU A 1 -11.20 -18.98 -58.71
C LEU A 1 -11.70 -17.54 -58.61
N THR A 2 -11.01 -16.68 -57.84
CA THR A 2 -11.38 -15.27 -57.61
C THR A 2 -11.43 -14.40 -58.88
N GLU A 3 -10.47 -14.54 -59.79
CA GLU A 3 -10.50 -13.81 -61.09
C GLU A 3 -11.59 -14.32 -62.03
N LYS A 4 -11.83 -15.63 -62.08
CA LYS A 4 -12.96 -16.20 -62.83
C LYS A 4 -14.29 -15.64 -62.29
N MET A 5 -14.48 -15.59 -60.96
CA MET A 5 -15.70 -15.02 -60.36
C MET A 5 -15.91 -13.54 -60.72
N LYS A 6 -14.86 -12.72 -60.82
CA LYS A 6 -14.97 -11.34 -61.32
C LYS A 6 -15.43 -11.27 -62.78
N GLY A 7 -15.05 -12.25 -63.60
CA GLY A 7 -15.52 -12.36 -64.99
C GLY A 7 -17.00 -12.74 -65.14
N MET A 8 -17.66 -13.23 -64.08
CA MET A 8 -19.06 -13.68 -64.10
C MET A 8 -20.07 -12.55 -63.80
N THR A 9 -19.59 -11.35 -63.49
CA THR A 9 -20.45 -10.21 -63.13
C THR A 9 -20.51 -9.18 -64.25
N PHE A 10 -21.72 -8.81 -64.70
CA PHE A 10 -21.94 -7.69 -65.61
C PHE A 10 -22.41 -6.48 -64.81
N GLY A 11 -21.57 -5.46 -64.66
CA GLY A 11 -21.98 -4.16 -64.09
C GLY A 11 -22.61 -4.17 -62.69
N ARG A 12 -22.47 -5.26 -61.91
CA ARG A 12 -23.03 -5.58 -60.56
C ARG A 12 -24.16 -6.63 -60.52
N THR A 13 -24.57 -7.21 -61.64
CA THR A 13 -25.48 -8.38 -61.65
C THR A 13 -24.72 -9.66 -61.96
N LEU A 14 -25.03 -10.72 -61.22
CA LEU A 14 -24.41 -12.04 -61.39
C LEU A 14 -25.03 -12.76 -62.59
N ASN A 15 -24.22 -13.21 -63.54
CA ASN A 15 -24.70 -13.92 -64.72
C ASN A 15 -24.94 -15.40 -64.33
N GLY A 16 -26.21 -15.77 -64.16
CA GLY A 16 -26.63 -17.13 -63.76
C GLY A 16 -25.98 -18.25 -64.58
N PRO A 17 -26.07 -18.21 -65.92
CA PRO A 17 -25.40 -19.20 -66.79
C PRO A 17 -23.88 -19.30 -66.62
N ALA A 18 -23.18 -18.18 -66.43
CA ALA A 18 -21.72 -18.17 -66.27
C ALA A 18 -21.28 -18.75 -64.91
N LEU A 19 -22.03 -18.45 -63.85
CA LEU A 19 -21.82 -19.03 -62.54
C LEU A 19 -22.11 -20.55 -62.56
N GLN A 20 -23.18 -20.96 -63.23
CA GLN A 20 -23.56 -22.37 -63.36
C GLN A 20 -22.45 -23.19 -64.04
N ALA A 21 -21.88 -22.67 -65.13
CA ALA A 21 -20.77 -23.32 -65.83
C ALA A 21 -19.51 -23.47 -64.96
N PHE A 22 -19.22 -22.48 -64.10
CA PHE A 22 -18.09 -22.54 -63.19
C PHE A 22 -18.27 -23.51 -62.02
N CYS A 23 -19.47 -23.55 -61.45
CA CYS A 23 -19.81 -24.50 -60.41
C CYS A 23 -19.83 -25.94 -60.96
N GLN A 24 -20.26 -26.12 -62.22
CA GLN A 24 -20.16 -27.38 -62.94
C GLN A 24 -18.69 -27.81 -63.08
N GLU A 25 -17.81 -26.90 -63.54
CA GLU A 25 -16.37 -27.14 -63.62
C GLU A 25 -15.77 -27.54 -62.26
N LEU A 26 -16.23 -26.93 -61.17
CA LEU A 26 -15.78 -27.18 -59.79
C LEU A 26 -16.24 -28.53 -59.24
N ALA A 27 -17.52 -28.88 -59.41
CA ALA A 27 -18.08 -30.15 -58.98
C ALA A 27 -17.41 -31.32 -59.70
N ASP A 28 -17.19 -31.18 -61.01
CA ASP A 28 -16.54 -32.19 -61.84
C ASP A 28 -15.05 -32.33 -61.47
N ARG A 29 -14.39 -31.24 -61.03
CA ARG A 29 -12.99 -31.27 -60.54
C ARG A 29 -12.82 -31.91 -59.17
N LEU A 30 -13.81 -31.79 -58.30
CA LEU A 30 -13.74 -32.20 -56.89
C LEU A 30 -14.49 -33.51 -56.59
N HIS A 31 -15.16 -34.09 -57.59
CA HIS A 31 -15.91 -35.36 -57.49
C HIS A 31 -17.06 -35.33 -56.46
N PHE A 32 -17.75 -34.20 -56.32
CA PHE A 32 -18.86 -34.05 -55.36
C PHE A 32 -20.24 -34.37 -55.97
N GLU A 33 -21.16 -34.91 -55.16
CA GLU A 33 -22.55 -35.17 -55.57
C GLU A 33 -23.35 -33.87 -55.72
N LYS A 34 -24.22 -33.83 -56.74
CA LYS A 34 -25.03 -32.65 -57.10
C LYS A 34 -26.43 -32.75 -56.52
N PHE A 35 -26.89 -31.69 -55.85
CA PHE A 35 -28.29 -31.51 -55.45
C PHE A 35 -28.81 -30.16 -55.98
N GLY A 36 -29.96 -30.18 -56.67
CA GLY A 36 -30.62 -28.97 -57.22
C GLY A 36 -30.22 -28.61 -58.66
N ALA A 37 -30.42 -29.52 -59.61
CA ALA A 37 -30.12 -29.29 -61.03
C ALA A 37 -31.12 -28.39 -61.78
N ASP A 38 -32.21 -27.97 -61.15
CA ASP A 38 -33.28 -27.18 -61.78
C ASP A 38 -33.33 -25.76 -61.20
N GLU A 39 -32.70 -24.80 -61.89
CA GLU A 39 -32.90 -23.33 -61.96
C GLU A 39 -33.37 -22.49 -60.74
N LYS A 40 -33.56 -23.03 -59.53
CA LYS A 40 -34.10 -22.29 -58.37
C LYS A 40 -33.12 -22.27 -57.21
N ILE A 41 -32.83 -21.07 -56.72
CA ILE A 41 -32.18 -20.84 -55.42
C ILE A 41 -33.05 -21.49 -54.35
N ILE A 42 -32.49 -22.45 -53.60
CA ILE A 42 -33.16 -23.12 -52.48
C ILE A 42 -32.70 -22.54 -51.13
N PRO A 43 -33.48 -22.69 -50.05
CA PRO A 43 -33.04 -22.29 -48.71
C PRO A 43 -31.77 -23.03 -48.27
N CYS A 44 -31.00 -22.43 -47.36
CA CYS A 44 -29.86 -23.11 -46.75
C CYS A 44 -30.38 -24.31 -45.92
N PRO A 45 -29.81 -25.52 -46.06
CA PRO A 45 -30.25 -26.68 -45.30
C PRO A 45 -30.09 -26.47 -43.79
N GLY A 46 -31.01 -27.05 -43.01
CA GLY A 46 -30.97 -26.97 -41.55
C GLY A 46 -29.77 -27.71 -40.95
N ILE A 47 -29.42 -27.40 -39.69
CA ILE A 47 -28.30 -28.06 -38.97
C ILE A 47 -28.40 -29.59 -38.99
N ASP A 48 -29.61 -30.13 -38.85
CA ASP A 48 -29.86 -31.58 -38.87
C ASP A 48 -29.66 -32.21 -40.25
N GLU A 49 -29.84 -31.43 -41.32
CA GLU A 49 -29.64 -31.88 -42.70
C GLU A 49 -28.16 -31.82 -43.10
N ILE A 50 -27.42 -30.80 -42.65
CA ILE A 50 -25.98 -30.62 -42.90
C ILE A 50 -25.18 -31.84 -42.40
N GLY A 51 -25.54 -32.40 -41.24
CA GLY A 51 -24.89 -33.58 -40.67
C GLY A 51 -24.98 -34.83 -41.56
N ASN A 52 -26.05 -34.97 -42.34
CA ASN A 52 -26.22 -36.09 -43.28
C ASN A 52 -25.39 -35.92 -44.57
N TYR A 53 -25.02 -34.68 -44.93
CA TYR A 53 -24.25 -34.38 -46.15
C TYR A 53 -22.73 -34.42 -45.93
N THR A 54 -22.27 -34.29 -44.69
CA THR A 54 -20.84 -34.25 -44.33
C THR A 54 -20.09 -35.56 -44.62
N GLU A 55 -20.75 -36.72 -44.60
CA GLU A 55 -20.10 -38.01 -44.90
C GLU A 55 -19.90 -38.27 -46.40
N LYS A 56 -20.63 -37.57 -47.27
CA LYS A 56 -20.67 -37.82 -48.73
C LYS A 56 -20.02 -36.73 -49.58
N GLY A 57 -19.90 -35.51 -49.05
CA GLY A 57 -19.41 -34.35 -49.78
C GLY A 57 -20.44 -33.85 -50.82
N ALA A 58 -21.17 -32.79 -50.48
CA ALA A 58 -22.21 -32.22 -51.34
C ALA A 58 -21.99 -30.71 -51.56
N ILE A 59 -22.36 -30.22 -52.76
CA ILE A 59 -22.46 -28.78 -53.06
C ILE A 59 -23.94 -28.40 -53.12
N HIS A 60 -24.37 -27.53 -52.20
CA HIS A 60 -25.74 -26.98 -52.15
C HIS A 60 -25.82 -25.54 -52.68
N TRP A 61 -26.86 -25.26 -53.44
CA TRP A 61 -27.13 -23.94 -54.03
C TRP A 61 -28.11 -23.16 -53.14
N SER A 62 -27.60 -22.54 -52.08
CA SER A 62 -28.42 -21.70 -51.22
C SER A 62 -28.05 -20.22 -51.31
N GLY A 63 -29.04 -19.36 -51.14
CA GLY A 63 -28.85 -17.92 -51.10
C GLY A 63 -29.71 -17.32 -49.99
N VAL A 64 -29.14 -16.40 -49.21
CA VAL A 64 -29.91 -15.52 -48.35
C VAL A 64 -30.33 -14.33 -49.21
N LEU A 65 -31.64 -14.18 -49.45
CA LEU A 65 -32.20 -12.93 -49.97
C LEU A 65 -32.05 -11.86 -48.88
N SER A 66 -30.88 -11.23 -48.87
CA SER A 66 -30.60 -10.07 -48.03
C SER A 66 -30.97 -8.82 -48.80
N ILE A 67 -31.77 -7.94 -48.17
CA ILE A 67 -32.05 -6.57 -48.63
C ILE A 67 -30.84 -5.63 -48.48
N PHE A 68 -29.70 -6.12 -47.98
CA PHE A 68 -28.48 -5.32 -47.83
C PHE A 68 -27.74 -5.20 -49.18
N PRO A 69 -27.34 -3.98 -49.58
CA PRO A 69 -26.61 -3.76 -50.82
C PRO A 69 -25.25 -4.48 -50.82
N PRO A 70 -24.76 -4.93 -52.00
CA PRO A 70 -23.45 -5.58 -52.12
C PRO A 70 -22.33 -4.66 -51.64
N GLN A 71 -21.48 -5.22 -50.77
CA GLN A 71 -20.40 -4.51 -50.08
C GLN A 71 -19.12 -4.55 -50.91
N ASP A 72 -18.67 -3.40 -51.42
CA ASP A 72 -17.26 -3.21 -51.77
C ASP A 72 -16.52 -2.89 -50.46
N SER A 73 -16.09 -3.90 -49.70
CA SER A 73 -15.21 -3.66 -48.56
C SER A 73 -13.87 -3.14 -49.12
N LYS A 74 -13.64 -1.83 -49.06
CA LYS A 74 -12.29 -1.26 -49.20
C LYS A 74 -11.50 -1.69 -47.97
N LYS A 75 -11.01 -2.94 -47.95
CA LYS A 75 -10.10 -3.40 -46.91
C LYS A 75 -8.86 -2.50 -46.97
N PRO A 76 -8.39 -1.94 -45.84
CA PRO A 76 -7.11 -1.24 -45.78
C PRO A 76 -6.00 -2.15 -46.30
N ASP A 77 -5.04 -1.61 -47.05
CA ASP A 77 -3.89 -2.39 -47.57
C ASP A 77 -3.05 -3.05 -46.46
N SER A 78 -3.16 -2.56 -45.22
CA SER A 78 -2.72 -3.25 -43.99
C SER A 78 -3.57 -2.75 -42.80
N GLN A 79 -4.22 -3.66 -42.08
CA GLN A 79 -4.82 -3.33 -40.79
C GLN A 79 -3.74 -3.35 -39.70
N PRO A 80 -3.78 -2.45 -38.70
CA PRO A 80 -2.91 -2.57 -37.55
C PRO A 80 -3.20 -3.89 -36.83
N LYS A 81 -2.20 -4.45 -36.15
CA LYS A 81 -2.45 -5.63 -35.32
C LYS A 81 -2.99 -5.21 -33.95
N PRO A 82 -3.81 -6.05 -33.30
CA PRO A 82 -4.32 -5.76 -31.96
C PRO A 82 -3.21 -5.47 -30.93
N GLU A 83 -2.13 -6.25 -31.00
CA GLU A 83 -0.92 -6.14 -30.16
C GLU A 83 -0.16 -4.81 -30.31
N ASP A 84 -0.39 -4.07 -31.40
CA ASP A 84 0.22 -2.74 -31.64
C ASP A 84 -0.70 -1.60 -31.18
N VAL A 85 -1.99 -1.88 -30.99
CA VAL A 85 -3.04 -0.87 -30.71
C VAL A 85 -3.39 -0.87 -29.23
N PHE A 86 -3.76 -2.02 -28.68
CA PHE A 86 -4.34 -2.13 -27.33
C PHE A 86 -3.28 -2.52 -26.30
N VAL A 87 -2.25 -1.67 -26.21
CA VAL A 87 -1.15 -1.78 -25.25
C VAL A 87 -0.98 -0.47 -24.48
N PRO A 88 -0.30 -0.47 -23.31
CA PRO A 88 -0.13 0.72 -22.51
C PRO A 88 0.66 1.77 -23.29
N SER A 89 0.03 2.92 -23.55
CA SER A 89 0.64 4.00 -24.32
C SER A 89 0.15 5.35 -23.81
N ALA A 90 1.06 6.13 -23.23
CA ALA A 90 0.78 7.49 -22.77
C ALA A 90 0.74 8.48 -23.96
N MET A 91 -0.02 9.56 -23.82
CA MET A 91 0.01 10.65 -24.78
C MET A 91 1.37 11.39 -24.73
N PRO A 92 1.93 11.78 -25.90
CA PRO A 92 3.26 12.39 -25.98
C PRO A 92 3.36 13.80 -25.36
N SER A 93 2.24 14.47 -25.11
CA SER A 93 2.18 15.79 -24.46
C SER A 93 1.17 15.77 -23.32
N LYS A 94 1.49 16.45 -22.22
CA LYS A 94 0.54 16.75 -21.14
C LYS A 94 -0.63 17.54 -21.76
N ALA A 95 -1.87 17.21 -21.40
CA ALA A 95 -3.04 17.96 -21.87
C ALA A 95 -2.86 19.46 -21.54
N ASP A 96 -3.04 20.33 -22.53
CA ASP A 96 -2.90 21.79 -22.36
C ASP A 96 -3.97 22.35 -21.41
N ASP A 97 -5.11 21.66 -21.31
CA ASP A 97 -6.27 22.07 -20.53
C ASP A 97 -6.60 21.06 -19.43
N PRO A 98 -6.93 21.52 -18.21
CA PRO A 98 -7.38 20.64 -17.15
C PRO A 98 -8.72 19.99 -17.52
N VAL A 99 -8.92 18.73 -17.15
CA VAL A 99 -10.21 18.06 -17.25
C VAL A 99 -11.24 18.78 -16.38
N PHE A 100 -12.43 19.01 -16.94
CA PHE A 100 -13.56 19.58 -16.22
C PHE A 100 -14.88 18.86 -16.55
N PRO A 101 -15.53 18.21 -15.58
CA PRO A 101 -16.82 17.56 -15.80
C PRO A 101 -17.96 18.60 -15.82
N PHE A 102 -18.63 18.79 -16.96
CA PHE A 102 -19.75 19.73 -17.10
C PHE A 102 -20.96 19.37 -16.24
N LEU A 103 -21.25 18.08 -16.19
CA LEU A 103 -22.30 17.48 -15.39
C LEU A 103 -21.69 16.89 -14.09
N PRO A 104 -22.49 16.70 -13.02
CA PRO A 104 -22.00 16.11 -11.78
C PRO A 104 -21.26 14.81 -12.04
N ALA A 105 -20.06 14.71 -11.49
CA ALA A 105 -19.19 13.54 -11.60
C ALA A 105 -18.57 13.23 -10.24
N ASP A 106 -18.61 11.97 -9.85
CA ASP A 106 -17.89 11.51 -8.67
C ASP A 106 -16.37 11.40 -8.94
N PRO A 107 -15.55 11.13 -7.91
CA PRO A 107 -14.11 11.07 -8.11
C PRO A 107 -13.59 9.95 -9.04
N GLU A 108 -14.27 8.81 -9.15
CA GLU A 108 -13.93 7.72 -10.09
C GLU A 108 -14.25 8.12 -11.53
N GLN A 109 -15.38 8.81 -11.74
CA GLN A 109 -15.75 9.35 -13.04
C GLN A 109 -14.78 10.44 -13.50
N VAL A 110 -14.33 11.33 -12.61
CA VAL A 110 -13.27 12.31 -12.94
C VAL A 110 -11.95 11.61 -13.26
N SER A 111 -11.60 10.55 -12.53
CA SER A 111 -10.42 9.73 -12.81
C SER A 111 -10.48 9.07 -14.18
N ALA A 112 -11.65 8.57 -14.58
CA ALA A 112 -11.85 8.01 -15.91
C ALA A 112 -11.57 9.05 -17.01
N LEU A 113 -12.04 10.29 -16.83
CA LEU A 113 -11.78 11.38 -17.78
C LEU A 113 -10.28 11.73 -17.86
N GLU A 114 -9.60 11.81 -16.72
CA GLU A 114 -8.16 12.11 -16.66
C GLU A 114 -7.31 10.98 -17.30
N ILE A 115 -7.69 9.72 -17.07
CA ILE A 115 -7.02 8.56 -17.68
C ILE A 115 -7.18 8.56 -19.20
N VAL A 116 -8.40 8.83 -19.71
CA VAL A 116 -8.66 8.92 -21.16
C VAL A 116 -7.87 10.06 -21.81
N GLU A 117 -7.73 11.20 -21.13
CA GLU A 117 -6.91 12.32 -21.64
C GLU A 117 -5.41 12.00 -21.64
N ALA A 118 -4.92 11.27 -20.63
CA ALA A 118 -3.50 10.96 -20.47
C ALA A 118 -2.97 9.83 -21.37
N ASN A 119 -3.85 8.99 -21.93
CA ASN A 119 -3.44 7.76 -22.63
C ASN A 119 -4.00 7.68 -24.05
N LYS A 120 -3.28 6.98 -24.92
CA LYS A 120 -3.71 6.72 -26.31
C LYS A 120 -4.85 5.72 -26.35
N VAL A 121 -4.84 4.73 -25.46
CA VAL A 121 -5.93 3.76 -25.28
C VAL A 121 -6.28 3.68 -23.81
N SER A 122 -7.57 3.63 -23.49
CA SER A 122 -8.05 3.55 -22.10
C SER A 122 -9.30 2.72 -21.97
N VAL A 123 -9.47 2.10 -20.81
CA VAL A 123 -10.68 1.35 -20.43
C VAL A 123 -11.41 2.07 -19.30
N VAL A 124 -12.71 2.26 -19.46
CA VAL A 124 -13.63 2.80 -18.45
C VAL A 124 -14.71 1.75 -18.18
N GLU A 125 -14.66 1.10 -17.03
CA GLU A 125 -15.52 -0.04 -16.67
C GLU A 125 -16.63 0.33 -15.67
N GLY A 126 -17.74 -0.43 -15.63
CA GLY A 126 -18.75 -0.36 -14.56
C GLY A 126 -20.21 -0.62 -15.01
N VAL A 127 -21.04 -1.41 -14.33
CA VAL A 127 -22.39 -1.75 -14.84
C VAL A 127 -23.31 -0.59 -15.31
N ASP A 128 -24.33 -0.94 -16.12
CA ASP A 128 -25.35 -0.08 -16.79
C ASP A 128 -26.12 0.94 -15.90
N SER A 129 -25.76 1.12 -14.64
CA SER A 129 -26.38 2.04 -13.66
C SER A 129 -25.37 2.96 -12.93
N LEU A 130 -24.07 2.82 -13.19
CA LEU A 130 -23.00 3.57 -12.49
C LEU A 130 -22.65 4.91 -13.14
N GLY A 131 -23.45 5.35 -14.12
CA GLY A 131 -23.22 6.63 -14.80
C GLY A 131 -22.13 6.60 -15.86
N LYS A 132 -21.85 5.43 -16.46
CA LYS A 132 -21.00 5.35 -17.66
C LYS A 132 -21.40 6.34 -18.75
N THR A 133 -22.68 6.37 -19.09
CA THR A 133 -23.21 7.29 -20.10
C THR A 133 -22.94 8.74 -19.70
N GLN A 134 -23.12 9.09 -18.42
CA GLN A 134 -22.78 10.41 -17.91
C GLN A 134 -21.29 10.75 -18.11
N THR A 135 -20.40 9.83 -17.72
CA THR A 135 -18.95 10.00 -17.89
C THR A 135 -18.58 10.18 -19.36
N LEU A 136 -19.20 9.39 -20.25
CA LEU A 136 -19.07 9.51 -21.70
C LEU A 136 -19.54 10.90 -22.18
N ILE A 137 -20.69 11.39 -21.71
CA ILE A 137 -21.18 12.74 -22.04
C ILE A 137 -20.21 13.83 -21.54
N ASN A 138 -19.68 13.70 -20.32
CA ASN A 138 -18.68 14.64 -19.80
C ASN A 138 -17.39 14.63 -20.65
N LEU A 139 -16.94 13.46 -21.11
CA LEU A 139 -15.81 13.32 -22.03
C LEU A 139 -16.09 14.05 -23.36
N ILE A 140 -17.27 13.84 -23.95
CA ILE A 140 -17.67 14.51 -25.21
C ILE A 140 -17.69 16.04 -25.01
N ILE A 141 -18.30 16.54 -23.94
CA ILE A 141 -18.39 17.99 -23.69
C ILE A 141 -17.01 18.59 -23.48
N HIS A 142 -16.15 17.92 -22.71
CA HIS A 142 -14.76 18.34 -22.51
C HIS A 142 -13.99 18.37 -23.84
N ALA A 143 -14.07 17.30 -24.64
CA ALA A 143 -13.45 17.21 -25.96
C ALA A 143 -13.92 18.36 -26.87
N LEU A 144 -15.23 18.62 -26.95
CA LEU A 144 -15.79 19.70 -27.75
C LEU A 144 -15.30 21.08 -27.29
N ALA A 145 -15.18 21.31 -25.98
CA ALA A 145 -14.65 22.56 -25.44
C ALA A 145 -13.15 22.74 -25.72
N CYS A 146 -12.41 21.64 -25.88
CA CYS A 146 -11.02 21.64 -26.34
C CYS A 146 -10.89 21.66 -27.88
N GLY A 147 -12.00 21.75 -28.62
CA GLY A 147 -12.00 21.73 -30.09
C GLY A 147 -11.68 20.37 -30.71
N LYS A 148 -11.82 19.29 -29.94
CA LYS A 148 -11.56 17.91 -30.34
C LYS A 148 -12.83 17.24 -30.89
N LYS A 149 -12.68 16.35 -31.88
CA LYS A 149 -13.76 15.61 -32.53
C LYS A 149 -13.91 14.20 -31.94
N CYS A 150 -15.14 13.71 -31.80
CA CYS A 150 -15.46 12.40 -31.23
C CYS A 150 -16.24 11.51 -32.21
N LEU A 151 -15.80 10.26 -32.38
CA LEU A 151 -16.56 9.18 -33.00
C LEU A 151 -17.04 8.23 -31.91
N VAL A 152 -18.35 8.13 -31.71
CA VAL A 152 -18.95 7.21 -30.74
C VAL A 152 -19.53 6.02 -31.49
N VAL A 153 -19.06 4.82 -31.16
CA VAL A 153 -19.41 3.58 -31.85
C VAL A 153 -19.97 2.57 -30.86
N SER A 154 -21.10 1.95 -31.19
CA SER A 154 -21.62 0.75 -30.53
C SER A 154 -22.12 -0.23 -31.59
N GLU A 155 -22.01 -1.53 -31.33
CA GLU A 155 -22.59 -2.60 -32.16
C GLU A 155 -24.12 -2.43 -32.34
N ARG A 156 -24.78 -1.69 -31.44
CA ARG A 156 -26.24 -1.55 -31.41
C ARG A 156 -26.69 -0.09 -31.46
N ALA A 157 -27.50 0.24 -32.45
CA ALA A 157 -28.09 1.57 -32.61
C ALA A 157 -28.94 2.07 -31.42
N PRO A 158 -29.71 1.23 -30.71
CA PRO A 158 -30.47 1.68 -29.54
C PRO A 158 -29.62 2.30 -28.42
N ALA A 159 -28.42 1.77 -28.15
CA ALA A 159 -27.52 2.33 -27.14
C ALA A 159 -27.08 3.75 -27.53
N LEU A 160 -26.70 3.93 -28.80
CA LEU A 160 -26.30 5.23 -29.34
C LEU A 160 -27.44 6.26 -29.28
N LYS A 161 -28.70 5.85 -29.54
CA LYS A 161 -29.88 6.74 -29.44
C LYS A 161 -30.07 7.30 -28.03
N HIS A 162 -29.80 6.49 -27.01
CA HIS A 162 -29.89 6.93 -25.62
C HIS A 162 -28.83 8.01 -25.32
N THR A 163 -27.57 7.72 -25.63
CA THR A 163 -26.44 8.65 -25.41
C THR A 163 -26.59 9.92 -26.23
N GLN A 164 -27.04 9.82 -27.49
CA GLN A 164 -27.37 10.96 -28.34
C GLN A 164 -28.45 11.85 -27.71
N LYS A 165 -29.56 11.26 -27.24
CA LYS A 165 -30.66 12.00 -26.60
C LYS A 165 -30.19 12.70 -25.33
N PHE A 166 -29.30 12.07 -24.55
CA PHE A 166 -28.69 12.69 -23.39
C PHE A 166 -27.85 13.91 -23.81
N LEU A 167 -26.93 13.76 -24.77
CA LEU A 167 -26.12 14.87 -25.28
C LEU A 167 -27.00 16.04 -25.76
N ALA A 168 -28.08 15.74 -26.49
CA ALA A 168 -29.06 16.71 -26.96
C ALA A 168 -29.67 17.53 -25.80
N ASN A 169 -30.02 16.88 -24.70
CA ASN A 169 -30.60 17.53 -23.52
C ASN A 169 -29.63 18.48 -22.78
N THR A 170 -28.32 18.41 -23.05
CA THR A 170 -27.34 19.36 -22.48
C THR A 170 -27.27 20.69 -23.23
N GLY A 171 -27.94 20.80 -24.39
CA GLY A 171 -27.97 22.01 -25.23
C GLY A 171 -27.06 21.96 -26.47
N LEU A 172 -26.46 20.80 -26.78
CA LEU A 172 -25.54 20.59 -27.90
C LEU A 172 -26.16 19.83 -29.09
N ILE A 173 -27.46 20.08 -29.36
CA ILE A 173 -28.24 19.39 -30.41
C ILE A 173 -27.64 19.54 -31.81
N GLN A 174 -27.01 20.68 -32.10
CA GLN A 174 -26.56 21.03 -33.46
C GLN A 174 -25.18 20.48 -33.82
N LEU A 175 -24.47 19.84 -32.89
CA LEU A 175 -23.08 19.39 -33.07
C LEU A 175 -22.93 17.88 -33.17
N HIS A 176 -24.03 17.14 -33.30
CA HIS A 176 -23.99 15.69 -33.36
C HIS A 176 -25.01 15.10 -34.35
N PHE A 177 -24.75 13.88 -34.80
CA PHE A 177 -25.67 13.12 -35.65
C PHE A 177 -25.53 11.62 -35.38
N LEU A 178 -26.64 10.88 -35.46
CA LEU A 178 -26.64 9.42 -35.45
C LEU A 178 -26.77 8.90 -36.87
N LEU A 179 -25.76 8.16 -37.31
CA LEU A 179 -25.66 7.55 -38.62
C LEU A 179 -25.70 6.04 -38.46
N ASP A 180 -26.90 5.49 -38.46
CA ASP A 180 -27.17 4.07 -38.23
C ASP A 180 -27.40 3.32 -39.54
N ASP A 181 -28.13 3.94 -40.48
CA ASP A 181 -28.37 3.39 -41.81
C ASP A 181 -27.92 4.35 -42.90
N ALA A 182 -26.84 3.95 -43.57
CA ALA A 182 -26.25 4.67 -44.68
C ALA A 182 -27.20 5.13 -45.77
N LEU A 183 -28.21 4.32 -46.08
CA LEU A 183 -29.14 4.57 -47.17
C LEU A 183 -30.22 5.55 -46.73
N ASN A 184 -30.81 5.29 -45.57
CA ASN A 184 -31.93 6.06 -45.05
C ASN A 184 -31.51 7.40 -44.46
N ASP A 185 -30.33 7.48 -43.82
CA ASP A 185 -29.86 8.66 -43.11
C ASP A 185 -29.08 9.64 -44.01
N LYS A 186 -28.66 9.21 -45.20
CA LYS A 186 -27.91 10.06 -46.16
C LYS A 186 -28.63 11.36 -46.48
N MET A 187 -29.90 11.27 -46.88
CA MET A 187 -30.66 12.46 -47.28
C MET A 187 -30.97 13.38 -46.09
N PRO A 188 -31.42 12.87 -44.92
CA PRO A 188 -31.50 13.64 -43.69
C PRO A 188 -30.20 14.36 -43.31
N LEU A 189 -29.06 13.66 -43.38
CA LEU A 189 -27.74 14.21 -43.09
C LEU A 189 -27.39 15.38 -44.02
N LEU A 190 -27.53 15.19 -45.33
CA LEU A 190 -27.22 16.23 -46.31
C LEU A 190 -28.14 17.44 -46.17
N GLU A 191 -29.43 17.23 -45.87
CA GLU A 191 -30.36 18.31 -45.60
C GLU A 191 -30.00 19.08 -44.33
N LEU A 192 -29.58 18.39 -43.27
CA LEU A 192 -29.05 19.01 -42.05
C LEU A 192 -27.83 19.88 -42.37
N MET A 193 -26.86 19.36 -43.14
CA MET A 193 -25.67 20.12 -43.55
C MET A 193 -26.03 21.37 -44.36
N ARG A 194 -26.96 21.25 -45.31
CA ARG A 194 -27.44 22.37 -46.12
C ARG A 194 -28.11 23.45 -45.27
N VAL A 195 -28.95 23.06 -44.32
CA VAL A 195 -29.64 24.00 -43.42
C VAL A 195 -28.62 24.68 -42.51
N ALA A 196 -27.70 23.93 -41.91
CA ALA A 196 -26.66 24.46 -41.03
C ALA A 196 -25.73 25.44 -41.77
N ALA A 197 -25.33 25.13 -43.01
CA ALA A 197 -24.48 26.02 -43.81
C ALA A 197 -25.18 27.30 -44.31
N LYS A 198 -26.52 27.34 -44.30
CA LYS A 198 -27.33 28.51 -44.69
C LYS A 198 -27.82 29.35 -43.51
N GLY A 199 -27.86 28.77 -42.32
CA GLY A 199 -28.25 29.50 -41.11
C GLY A 199 -27.32 30.69 -40.89
N GLY A 200 -27.88 31.89 -40.83
CA GLY A 200 -27.13 33.08 -40.43
C GLY A 200 -26.61 32.91 -39.01
N SER A 201 -25.37 33.35 -38.78
CA SER A 201 -24.70 33.40 -37.48
C SER A 201 -25.68 33.92 -36.41
N ARG A 202 -26.16 33.02 -35.54
CA ARG A 202 -26.75 33.48 -34.28
C ARG A 202 -25.57 33.94 -33.45
N THR A 203 -25.42 35.25 -33.30
CA THR A 203 -24.44 35.83 -32.38
C THR A 203 -24.79 35.38 -30.97
N VAL A 204 -24.13 34.33 -30.51
CA VAL A 204 -24.11 33.97 -29.11
C VAL A 204 -23.32 35.06 -28.39
N SER A 205 -23.90 35.67 -27.36
CA SER A 205 -23.15 36.59 -26.51
C SER A 205 -22.06 35.78 -25.82
N TYR A 206 -20.81 35.95 -26.28
CA TYR A 206 -19.64 35.23 -25.79
C TYR A 206 -18.51 36.24 -25.54
N ASN A 207 -17.97 36.22 -24.33
CA ASN A 207 -16.80 36.99 -23.96
C ASN A 207 -15.58 36.05 -23.85
N ALA A 208 -14.71 36.11 -24.86
CA ALA A 208 -13.53 35.25 -24.93
C ALA A 208 -12.54 35.50 -23.78
N GLU A 209 -12.35 36.77 -23.42
CA GLU A 209 -11.42 37.17 -22.35
C GLU A 209 -11.92 36.68 -20.99
N GLU A 210 -13.23 36.80 -20.74
CA GLU A 210 -13.85 36.30 -19.52
C GLU A 210 -13.72 34.78 -19.39
N TYR A 211 -14.04 34.03 -20.45
CA TYR A 211 -13.90 32.58 -20.46
C TYR A 211 -12.46 32.15 -20.15
N GLN A 212 -11.46 32.74 -20.81
CA GLN A 212 -10.06 32.42 -20.58
C GLN A 212 -9.61 32.77 -19.16
N ALA A 213 -10.04 33.93 -18.62
CA ALA A 213 -9.72 34.31 -17.25
C ALA A 213 -10.32 33.34 -16.22
N LYS A 214 -11.58 32.93 -16.39
CA LYS A 214 -12.23 31.94 -15.49
C LYS A 214 -11.61 30.56 -15.64
N LYS A 215 -11.29 30.12 -16.85
CA LYS A 215 -10.62 28.85 -17.14
C LYS A 215 -9.24 28.78 -16.48
N ASN A 216 -8.42 29.82 -16.62
CA ASN A 216 -7.10 29.90 -15.98
C ASN A 216 -7.20 29.91 -14.46
N LYS A 217 -8.21 30.60 -13.89
CA LYS A 217 -8.48 30.54 -12.45
C LYS A 217 -8.85 29.13 -12.01
N PHE A 218 -9.76 28.47 -12.71
CA PHE A 218 -10.16 27.08 -12.44
C PHE A 218 -8.95 26.13 -12.51
N ALA A 219 -8.15 26.23 -13.57
CA ALA A 219 -6.93 25.42 -13.74
C ALA A 219 -5.99 25.58 -12.54
N ARG A 220 -5.72 26.82 -12.12
CA ARG A 220 -4.84 27.10 -10.98
C ARG A 220 -5.37 26.54 -9.67
N GLU A 221 -6.66 26.73 -9.36
CA GLU A 221 -7.23 26.18 -8.12
C GLU A 221 -7.31 24.65 -8.17
N LYS A 222 -7.58 24.04 -9.34
CA LYS A 222 -7.49 22.59 -9.54
C LYS A 222 -6.09 22.08 -9.26
N THR A 223 -5.04 22.68 -9.83
CA THR A 223 -3.65 22.25 -9.61
C THR A 223 -3.25 22.29 -8.13
N LYS A 224 -3.67 23.32 -7.38
CA LYS A 224 -3.41 23.39 -5.94
C LYS A 224 -4.13 22.27 -5.19
N LEU A 225 -5.39 21.99 -5.53
CA LEU A 225 -6.16 20.93 -4.90
C LEU A 225 -5.59 19.55 -5.24
N ASP A 226 -5.24 19.31 -6.50
CA ASP A 226 -4.60 18.08 -6.98
C ASP A 226 -3.27 17.83 -6.27
N ALA A 227 -2.43 18.86 -6.10
CA ALA A 227 -1.18 18.77 -5.36
C ALA A 227 -1.42 18.40 -3.89
N ALA A 228 -2.39 19.04 -3.23
CA ALA A 228 -2.73 18.75 -1.85
C ALA A 228 -3.28 17.33 -1.67
N TYR A 229 -4.11 16.85 -2.60
CA TYR A 229 -4.71 15.52 -2.50
C TYR A 229 -3.68 14.46 -2.84
N GLY A 230 -2.82 14.71 -3.82
CA GLY A 230 -1.66 13.89 -4.11
C GLY A 230 -0.72 13.73 -2.90
N ALA A 231 -0.48 14.82 -2.16
CA ALA A 231 0.32 14.78 -0.94
C ALA A 231 -0.33 13.92 0.16
N VAL A 232 -1.64 14.08 0.41
CA VAL A 232 -2.34 13.29 1.43
C VAL A 232 -2.43 11.81 1.05
N LYS A 233 -2.65 11.48 -0.23
CA LYS A 233 -2.72 10.09 -0.73
C LYS A 233 -1.38 9.36 -0.68
N LYS A 234 -0.27 10.10 -0.77
CA LYS A 234 1.07 9.51 -0.85
C LYS A 234 1.35 8.67 0.40
N LYS A 235 1.66 7.39 0.18
CA LYS A 235 2.10 6.47 1.23
C LYS A 235 3.41 6.99 1.83
N VAL A 236 3.43 7.18 3.15
CA VAL A 236 4.59 7.64 3.92
C VAL A 236 5.29 6.47 4.58
N PHE A 237 4.52 5.52 5.11
CA PHE A 237 5.05 4.39 5.86
C PHE A 237 4.27 3.11 5.57
N GLY A 238 4.86 2.20 4.80
CA GLY A 238 4.14 1.00 4.35
C GLY A 238 2.87 1.37 3.61
N ASP A 239 1.71 0.92 4.10
CA ASP A 239 0.40 1.27 3.55
C ASP A 239 -0.22 2.53 4.17
N TYR A 240 0.41 3.12 5.18
CA TYR A 240 -0.07 4.33 5.84
C TYR A 240 0.31 5.57 5.04
N ASN A 241 -0.69 6.40 4.76
CA ASN A 241 -0.51 7.73 4.21
C ASN A 241 -0.04 8.71 5.30
N TRP A 242 0.12 10.00 4.96
CA TRP A 242 0.56 11.01 5.91
C TRP A 242 -0.32 11.08 7.16
N THR A 243 -1.63 11.23 6.98
CA THR A 243 -2.61 11.35 8.06
C THR A 243 -2.56 10.17 9.02
N GLU A 244 -2.54 8.94 8.51
CA GLU A 244 -2.51 7.75 9.35
C GLU A 244 -1.13 7.53 10.02
N THR A 245 -0.04 7.95 9.37
CA THR A 245 1.30 7.96 9.99
C THR A 245 1.39 8.96 11.14
N VAL A 246 0.72 10.12 11.03
CA VAL A 246 0.52 11.04 12.16
C VAL A 246 -0.28 10.35 13.28
N GLY A 247 -1.27 9.52 12.95
CA GLY A 247 -1.97 8.67 13.92
C GLY A 247 -1.04 7.74 14.71
N LEU A 248 -0.14 7.02 14.03
CA LEU A 248 0.88 6.17 14.66
C LEU A 248 1.81 6.97 15.59
N PHE A 249 2.26 8.13 15.12
CA PHE A 249 3.07 9.06 15.91
C PHE A 249 2.34 9.52 17.18
N LEU A 250 1.09 9.99 17.06
CA LEU A 250 0.32 10.52 18.19
C LEU A 250 0.04 9.45 19.25
N ALA A 251 -0.29 8.22 18.82
CA ALA A 251 -0.54 7.10 19.73
C ALA A 251 0.66 6.81 20.63
N SER A 252 1.87 6.85 20.06
CA SER A 252 3.14 6.61 20.75
C SER A 252 3.57 7.82 21.58
N ASN A 253 3.46 9.03 21.00
CA ASN A 253 3.87 10.28 21.63
C ASN A 253 3.03 10.67 22.85
N ARG A 254 1.80 10.14 22.97
CA ARG A 254 0.99 10.28 24.17
C ARG A 254 1.56 9.50 25.36
N VAL A 255 2.19 8.35 25.10
CA VAL A 255 2.77 7.49 26.13
C VAL A 255 4.18 7.97 26.48
N GLU A 256 5.03 8.20 25.48
CA GLU A 256 6.41 8.63 25.65
C GLU A 256 6.78 9.76 24.67
N GLY A 257 7.39 10.83 25.18
CA GLY A 257 7.68 12.02 24.40
C GLY A 257 8.77 11.81 23.34
N LYS A 258 8.59 12.39 22.14
CA LYS A 258 9.53 12.30 21.01
C LYS A 258 10.95 12.78 21.29
N GLU A 259 11.17 13.56 22.36
CA GLU A 259 12.47 14.16 22.70
C GLU A 259 13.41 13.19 23.41
N LEU A 260 12.90 12.08 23.96
CA LEU A 260 13.63 11.18 24.84
C LEU A 260 14.90 10.59 24.21
N LEU A 261 14.81 10.19 22.94
CA LEU A 261 15.92 9.55 22.23
C LEU A 261 16.79 10.53 21.43
N THR A 262 16.40 11.80 21.32
CA THR A 262 17.08 12.82 20.49
C THR A 262 18.54 13.05 20.90
N SER A 263 18.86 12.89 22.19
CA SER A 263 20.24 13.04 22.68
C SER A 263 21.15 11.84 22.36
N GLN A 264 20.59 10.69 21.98
CA GLN A 264 21.32 9.44 21.76
C GLN A 264 21.31 8.98 20.30
N LEU A 265 20.28 9.37 19.53
CA LEU A 265 20.08 8.96 18.15
C LEU A 265 20.07 10.17 17.22
N ASN A 266 20.74 10.03 16.06
CA ASN A 266 20.67 11.02 14.98
C ASN A 266 19.69 10.52 13.91
N GLY A 267 18.67 11.31 13.61
CA GLY A 267 17.64 10.95 12.62
C GLY A 267 18.18 10.74 11.21
N GLN A 268 19.34 11.29 10.85
CA GLN A 268 19.94 11.12 9.52
C GLN A 268 20.55 9.73 9.29
N ASP A 269 20.79 8.95 10.35
CA ASP A 269 21.39 7.62 10.25
C ASP A 269 20.39 6.53 9.78
N PHE A 270 19.11 6.88 9.64
CA PHE A 270 17.99 5.95 9.46
C PHE A 270 17.39 6.03 8.05
N LYS A 271 16.91 4.89 7.53
CA LYS A 271 16.33 4.79 6.19
C LYS A 271 14.82 5.01 6.16
N TYR A 272 14.14 4.87 7.29
CA TYR A 272 12.69 5.09 7.44
C TYR A 272 11.82 4.21 6.53
N ASN A 273 12.11 2.91 6.45
CA ASN A 273 11.31 1.95 5.71
C ASN A 273 10.76 0.83 6.61
N VAL A 274 9.76 0.09 6.11
CA VAL A 274 9.05 -0.93 6.90
C VAL A 274 9.97 -2.06 7.38
N ALA A 275 10.90 -2.52 6.54
CA ALA A 275 11.82 -3.59 6.89
C ALA A 275 12.79 -3.19 8.01
N GLU A 276 13.27 -1.94 7.98
CA GLU A 276 14.10 -1.36 9.04
C GLU A 276 13.31 -1.25 10.36
N TYR A 277 12.09 -0.71 10.31
CA TYR A 277 11.23 -0.58 11.49
C TYR A 277 10.92 -1.94 12.13
N GLU A 278 10.50 -2.95 11.34
CA GLU A 278 10.18 -4.28 11.87
C GLU A 278 11.42 -4.96 12.47
N SER A 279 12.60 -4.74 11.90
CA SER A 279 13.86 -5.21 12.49
C SER A 279 14.12 -4.60 13.87
N PHE A 280 13.96 -3.28 14.01
CA PHE A 280 14.15 -2.61 15.31
C PHE A 280 13.08 -2.98 16.32
N LYS A 281 11.81 -3.04 15.91
CA LYS A 281 10.69 -3.47 16.75
C LYS A 281 10.90 -4.88 17.30
N ASN A 282 11.25 -5.83 16.45
CA ASN A 282 11.55 -7.21 16.89
C ASN A 282 12.74 -7.24 17.85
N GLY A 283 13.78 -6.44 17.58
CA GLY A 283 14.91 -6.29 18.48
C GLY A 283 14.52 -5.74 19.86
N ILE A 284 13.69 -4.68 19.90
CA ILE A 284 13.22 -4.08 21.15
C ILE A 284 12.34 -5.04 21.94
N LEU A 285 11.36 -5.70 21.28
CA LEU A 285 10.45 -6.65 21.92
C LEU A 285 11.18 -7.87 22.49
N THR A 286 12.28 -8.30 21.84
CA THR A 286 13.11 -9.39 22.33
C THR A 286 14.01 -8.93 23.49
N CYS A 287 14.68 -7.79 23.33
CA CYS A 287 15.66 -7.30 24.30
C CYS A 287 15.04 -6.72 25.58
N HIS A 288 13.88 -6.08 25.51
CA HIS A 288 13.25 -5.40 26.64
C HIS A 288 12.97 -6.33 27.86
N PRO A 289 12.26 -7.46 27.72
CA PRO A 289 11.99 -8.35 28.86
C PRO A 289 13.25 -9.02 29.40
N LEU A 290 14.26 -9.25 28.54
CA LEU A 290 15.55 -9.81 28.95
C LEU A 290 16.34 -8.78 29.78
N PHE A 291 16.40 -7.53 29.32
CA PHE A 291 17.06 -6.45 30.05
C PHE A 291 16.39 -6.17 31.40
N GLN A 292 15.06 -6.19 31.48
CA GLN A 292 14.34 -6.00 32.74
C GLN A 292 14.72 -7.02 33.83
N LYS A 293 15.14 -8.22 33.42
CA LYS A 293 15.63 -9.26 34.34
C LYS A 293 17.10 -9.07 34.71
N VAL A 294 17.96 -8.69 33.75
CA VAL A 294 19.42 -8.49 33.98
C VAL A 294 19.72 -7.18 34.71
N LYS A 295 18.98 -6.10 34.43
CA LYS A 295 19.05 -4.76 35.05
C LYS A 295 20.40 -4.04 35.05
N THR A 296 21.39 -4.53 34.30
CA THR A 296 22.71 -3.88 34.17
C THR A 296 23.36 -4.18 32.83
N LEU A 297 24.13 -3.22 32.30
CA LEU A 297 25.01 -3.43 31.15
C LEU A 297 26.43 -3.87 31.56
N SER A 298 26.76 -3.80 32.85
CA SER A 298 28.09 -4.08 33.39
C SER A 298 28.08 -5.38 34.20
N HIS A 299 27.50 -6.42 33.63
CA HIS A 299 27.48 -7.74 34.27
C HIS A 299 28.87 -8.40 34.18
N PRO A 300 29.36 -9.10 35.23
CA PRO A 300 30.68 -9.76 35.19
C PRO A 300 30.85 -10.76 34.03
N LEU A 301 29.77 -11.45 33.64
CA LEU A 301 29.76 -12.35 32.48
C LEU A 301 29.96 -11.62 31.14
N GLY A 302 29.80 -10.29 31.10
CA GLY A 302 30.09 -9.48 29.91
C GLY A 302 31.58 -9.39 29.58
N ASN A 303 32.46 -9.86 30.47
CA ASN A 303 33.89 -10.00 30.18
C ASN A 303 34.21 -11.25 29.33
N LEU A 304 33.28 -12.22 29.28
CA LEU A 304 33.44 -13.42 28.46
C LEU A 304 33.49 -13.05 26.97
N HIS A 305 34.19 -13.87 26.19
CA HIS A 305 34.28 -13.64 24.76
C HIS A 305 32.91 -13.81 24.07
N ASP A 306 32.60 -12.95 23.08
CA ASP A 306 31.34 -13.00 22.32
C ASP A 306 31.02 -14.38 21.70
N GLN A 307 32.03 -15.20 21.35
CA GLN A 307 31.86 -16.55 20.82
C GLN A 307 31.14 -17.50 21.79
N VAL A 308 31.25 -17.25 23.10
CA VAL A 308 30.51 -18.01 24.12
C VAL A 308 29.01 -17.88 23.90
N PHE A 309 28.55 -16.70 23.49
CA PHE A 309 27.12 -16.37 23.33
C PHE A 309 26.58 -16.62 21.92
N GLN A 310 27.45 -17.06 21.00
CA GLN A 310 27.12 -17.47 19.63
C GLN A 310 26.99 -19.01 19.49
N GLN A 311 27.18 -19.75 20.58
CA GLN A 311 26.99 -21.20 20.59
C GLN A 311 25.51 -21.58 20.35
N PRO A 312 25.23 -22.80 19.84
CA PRO A 312 23.86 -23.24 19.53
C PRO A 312 22.92 -23.26 20.74
N SER A 313 23.47 -23.48 21.95
CA SER A 313 22.67 -23.54 23.17
C SER A 313 23.39 -22.97 24.39
N ALA A 314 22.61 -22.49 25.36
CA ALA A 314 23.13 -22.05 26.65
C ALA A 314 23.82 -23.18 27.42
N GLU A 315 23.34 -24.43 27.27
CA GLU A 315 23.92 -25.60 27.95
C GLU A 315 25.34 -25.91 27.45
N GLU A 316 25.55 -25.90 26.13
CA GLU A 316 26.87 -26.11 25.52
C GLU A 316 27.84 -24.99 25.90
N ALA A 317 27.38 -23.74 25.83
CA ALA A 317 28.16 -22.58 26.23
C ALA A 317 28.55 -22.64 27.72
N LEU A 318 27.59 -22.98 28.59
CA LEU A 318 27.83 -23.12 30.03
C LEU A 318 28.77 -24.28 30.33
N HIS A 319 28.66 -25.40 29.60
CA HIS A 319 29.58 -26.52 29.72
C HIS A 319 31.00 -26.12 29.34
N PHE A 320 31.18 -25.42 28.22
CA PHE A 320 32.46 -24.87 27.80
C PHE A 320 33.06 -23.96 28.88
N VAL A 321 32.31 -22.97 29.37
CA VAL A 321 32.78 -22.03 30.40
C VAL A 321 33.15 -22.76 31.69
N LYS A 322 32.30 -23.67 32.17
CA LYS A 322 32.58 -24.48 33.39
C LYS A 322 33.83 -25.34 33.22
N LYS A 323 34.04 -25.93 32.04
CA LYS A 323 35.23 -26.74 31.74
C LYS A 323 36.49 -25.89 31.78
N GLN A 324 36.49 -24.73 31.13
CA GLN A 324 37.64 -23.81 31.13
C GLN A 324 37.93 -23.25 32.53
N LEU A 325 36.89 -22.81 33.27
CA LEU A 325 37.06 -22.30 34.63
C LEU A 325 37.68 -23.36 35.56
N ARG A 326 37.19 -24.60 35.54
CA ARG A 326 37.78 -25.68 36.35
C ARG A 326 39.25 -25.93 35.99
N HIS A 327 39.57 -25.92 34.69
CA HIS A 327 40.93 -26.12 34.21
C HIS A 327 41.88 -25.01 34.68
N PHE A 328 41.49 -23.75 34.48
CA PHE A 328 42.34 -22.60 34.81
C PHE A 328 42.38 -22.28 36.30
N LEU A 329 41.31 -22.50 37.07
CA LEU A 329 41.36 -22.36 38.54
C LEU A 329 42.33 -23.38 39.18
N ASP A 330 42.34 -24.63 38.71
CA ASP A 330 43.31 -25.63 39.17
C ASP A 330 44.75 -25.25 38.80
N LYS A 331 44.99 -24.84 37.54
CA LYS A 331 46.32 -24.40 37.08
C LYS A 331 46.82 -23.15 37.83
N THR A 332 45.98 -22.13 37.97
CA THR A 332 46.32 -20.87 38.65
C THR A 332 46.59 -21.10 40.14
N SER A 333 45.78 -21.91 40.83
CA SER A 333 46.00 -22.27 42.24
C SER A 333 47.33 -23.00 42.44
N LYS A 334 47.62 -24.00 41.61
CA LYS A 334 48.93 -24.71 41.65
C LYS A 334 50.09 -23.74 41.43
N LEU A 335 49.98 -22.86 40.43
CA LEU A 335 51.02 -21.87 40.17
C LEU A 335 51.17 -20.88 41.32
N GLN A 336 50.08 -20.41 41.92
CA GLN A 336 50.10 -19.51 43.08
C GLN A 336 50.82 -20.16 44.28
N HIS A 337 50.53 -21.43 44.59
CA HIS A 337 51.25 -22.17 45.63
C HIS A 337 52.75 -22.27 45.34
N ARG A 338 53.13 -22.44 44.06
CA ARG A 338 54.55 -22.45 43.66
C ARG A 338 55.20 -21.07 43.84
N PHE A 339 54.52 -19.99 43.47
CA PHE A 339 54.99 -18.62 43.70
C PHE A 339 55.22 -18.36 45.19
N ILE A 340 54.20 -18.61 46.03
CA ILE A 340 54.28 -18.43 47.50
C ILE A 340 55.43 -19.26 48.07
N GLY A 341 55.43 -20.57 47.80
CA GLY A 341 56.45 -21.48 48.36
C GLY A 341 57.88 -21.12 47.95
N LYS A 342 58.09 -20.61 46.73
CA LYS A 342 59.43 -20.21 46.25
C LYS A 342 59.86 -18.85 46.78
N ILE A 343 58.94 -17.88 46.90
CA ILE A 343 59.20 -16.59 47.55
C ILE A 343 59.58 -16.81 49.01
N ASP A 344 58.79 -17.60 49.74
CA ASP A 344 59.02 -17.91 51.15
C ASP A 344 60.32 -18.68 51.34
N SER A 345 60.57 -19.71 50.50
CA SER A 345 61.83 -20.45 50.53
C SER A 345 63.03 -19.58 50.21
N TYR A 346 62.92 -18.63 49.28
CA TYR A 346 64.00 -17.70 48.96
C TYR A 346 64.28 -16.76 50.13
N GLY A 347 63.25 -16.15 50.71
CA GLY A 347 63.37 -15.27 51.88
C GLY A 347 63.99 -16.00 53.08
N ALA A 348 63.58 -17.25 53.33
CA ALA A 348 64.15 -18.07 54.41
C ALA A 348 65.64 -18.39 54.19
N ARG A 349 66.03 -18.78 52.96
CA ARG A 349 67.44 -19.07 52.62
C ARG A 349 68.31 -17.83 52.66
N LEU A 350 67.79 -16.68 52.20
CA LEU A 350 68.49 -15.40 52.25
C LEU A 350 68.72 -14.94 53.70
N ARG A 351 67.70 -15.10 54.55
CA ARG A 351 67.81 -14.84 55.99
C ARG A 351 68.87 -15.71 56.64
N GLU A 352 68.88 -17.01 56.33
CA GLU A 352 69.87 -17.94 56.89
C GLU A 352 71.30 -17.62 56.40
N HIS A 353 71.45 -17.27 55.11
CA HIS A 353 72.72 -16.82 54.55
C HIS A 353 73.27 -15.58 55.25
N TYR A 354 72.43 -14.56 55.49
CA TYR A 354 72.84 -13.37 56.24
C TYR A 354 73.11 -13.64 57.71
N ARG A 355 72.38 -14.56 58.35
CA ARG A 355 72.66 -14.97 59.74
C ARG A 355 74.01 -15.69 59.83
N ALA A 356 74.29 -16.62 58.93
CA ALA A 356 75.59 -17.30 58.87
C ALA A 356 76.75 -16.31 58.66
N TYR A 357 76.56 -15.31 57.79
CA TYR A 357 77.52 -14.23 57.60
C TYR A 357 77.69 -13.39 58.89
N PHE A 358 76.59 -13.03 59.56
CA PHE A 358 76.64 -12.31 60.83
C PHE A 358 77.43 -13.08 61.88
N GLU A 359 77.14 -14.37 62.08
CA GLU A 359 77.84 -15.23 63.04
C GLU A 359 79.33 -15.31 62.71
N GLN A 360 79.68 -15.56 61.45
CA GLN A 360 81.06 -15.60 60.99
C GLN A 360 81.79 -14.29 61.31
N MET A 361 81.20 -13.13 60.95
CA MET A 361 81.83 -11.83 61.17
C MET A 361 81.87 -11.45 62.65
N GLN A 362 80.86 -11.84 63.44
CA GLN A 362 80.80 -11.60 64.88
C GLN A 362 81.84 -12.44 65.63
N ASP A 363 82.01 -13.72 65.26
CA ASP A 363 83.02 -14.60 65.84
C ASP A 363 84.44 -14.11 65.50
N MET A 364 84.69 -13.71 64.25
CA MET A 364 85.96 -13.07 63.88
C MET A 364 86.22 -11.79 64.67
N ASN A 365 85.20 -10.95 64.86
CA ASN A 365 85.32 -9.70 65.61
C ASN A 365 85.54 -9.94 67.11
N ARG A 366 84.84 -10.92 67.69
CA ARG A 366 84.96 -11.32 69.11
C ARG A 366 86.30 -11.97 69.40
N ALA A 367 86.72 -12.96 68.60
CA ALA A 367 88.01 -13.62 68.75
C ALA A 367 89.17 -12.62 68.66
N LEU A 368 89.08 -11.66 67.75
CA LEU A 368 90.07 -10.59 67.63
C LEU A 368 90.05 -9.64 68.83
N LYS A 369 88.88 -9.24 69.32
CA LYS A 369 88.74 -8.39 70.51
C LYS A 369 89.28 -9.08 71.77
N GLU A 370 88.92 -10.34 71.99
CA GLU A 370 89.40 -11.16 73.11
C GLU A 370 90.91 -11.37 73.05
N ASN A 371 91.47 -11.64 71.85
CA ASN A 371 92.91 -11.76 71.66
C ASN A 371 93.65 -10.45 72.00
N ILE A 372 93.11 -9.30 71.59
CA ILE A 372 93.67 -7.98 71.93
C ILE A 372 93.60 -7.72 73.45
N LEU A 373 92.49 -8.02 74.10
CA LEU A 373 92.32 -7.83 75.54
C LEU A 373 93.24 -8.75 76.35
N ALA A 374 93.27 -10.04 76.05
CA ALA A 374 94.12 -11.03 76.72
C ALA A 374 95.61 -10.67 76.60
N LYS A 375 96.06 -10.27 75.41
CA LYS A 375 97.43 -9.79 75.18
C LYS A 375 97.72 -8.47 75.90
N GLY A 376 96.72 -7.60 76.02
CA GLY A 376 96.83 -6.35 76.79
C GLY A 376 96.99 -6.56 78.29
N ASP A 377 96.31 -7.57 78.85
CA ASP A 377 96.42 -7.93 80.26
C ASP A 377 97.75 -8.66 80.56
N GLU A 378 98.24 -9.49 79.64
CA GLU A 378 99.55 -10.18 79.76
C GLU A 378 100.75 -9.23 79.63
N LEU A 379 100.69 -8.26 78.71
CA LEU A 379 101.86 -7.47 78.29
C LEU A 379 101.86 -6.02 78.83
N GLY A 380 100.74 -5.53 79.37
CA GLY A 380 100.61 -4.21 80.01
C GLY A 380 100.52 -3.01 79.03
N ASN A 381 100.63 -1.78 79.56
CA ASN A 381 100.43 -0.53 78.80
C ASN A 381 101.33 -0.41 77.55
N ASP A 382 102.51 -1.04 77.55
CA ASP A 382 103.45 -1.05 76.41
C ASP A 382 102.83 -1.66 75.13
N PHE A 383 101.89 -2.60 75.25
CA PHE A 383 101.16 -3.18 74.11
C PHE A 383 100.01 -2.27 73.66
N ARG A 384 99.39 -1.54 74.61
CA ARG A 384 98.23 -0.65 74.38
C ARG A 384 98.63 0.69 73.76
N GLU A 385 99.80 1.26 74.12
CA GLU A 385 100.24 2.60 73.68
C GLU A 385 101.25 2.60 72.52
N ALA A 386 101.64 1.44 72.00
CA ALA A 386 102.66 1.34 70.96
C ALA A 386 102.19 1.89 69.60
N GLY A 387 102.27 3.21 69.45
CA GLY A 387 102.19 3.94 68.20
C GLY A 387 103.45 3.73 67.36
N SER A 388 103.26 3.52 66.06
CA SER A 388 104.22 2.90 65.14
C SER A 388 105.54 3.65 64.83
N GLY A 389 105.97 4.61 65.65
CA GLY A 389 107.20 5.39 65.43
C GLY A 389 108.37 5.00 66.33
N TYR A 390 108.10 4.48 67.53
CA TYR A 390 109.10 4.46 68.61
C TYR A 390 109.80 3.10 68.85
N PHE A 391 109.45 2.07 68.07
CA PHE A 391 109.83 0.67 68.39
C PHE A 391 110.89 0.03 67.48
N LYS A 392 111.32 0.65 66.37
CA LYS A 392 112.31 0.02 65.47
C LYS A 392 113.74 -0.03 66.04
N LEU A 393 114.12 0.88 66.95
CA LEU A 393 115.48 0.93 67.52
C LEU A 393 115.65 0.09 68.82
N TYR A 394 114.57 -0.28 69.51
CA TYR A 394 114.63 -0.93 70.84
C TYR A 394 114.33 -2.44 70.86
N LEU A 395 114.13 -3.08 69.70
CA LEU A 395 113.86 -4.52 69.59
C LEU A 395 115.09 -5.42 69.84
N LEU A 396 116.30 -4.85 69.95
CA LEU A 396 117.54 -5.63 70.09
C LEU A 396 117.92 -5.96 71.55
N PHE A 397 117.35 -5.29 72.55
CA PHE A 397 117.86 -5.36 73.94
C PHE A 397 116.83 -5.79 75.01
N SER A 398 115.62 -6.23 74.65
CA SER A 398 114.61 -6.70 75.62
C SER A 398 113.73 -7.85 75.08
N THR A 399 113.68 -8.97 75.81
CA THR A 399 112.83 -10.14 75.52
C THR A 399 111.33 -9.82 75.60
N LYS A 400 110.94 -8.87 76.47
CA LYS A 400 109.56 -8.38 76.62
C LYS A 400 109.06 -7.64 75.36
N LYS A 401 109.90 -6.77 74.77
CA LYS A 401 109.54 -5.98 73.57
C LYS A 401 109.43 -6.81 72.27
N LYS A 402 110.22 -7.89 72.13
CA LYS A 402 110.08 -8.85 71.01
C LYS A 402 108.76 -9.63 71.07
N LYS A 403 108.31 -10.02 72.27
CA LYS A 403 106.99 -10.66 72.47
C LYS A 403 105.84 -9.73 72.08
N ILE A 404 105.92 -8.44 72.43
CA ILE A 404 104.92 -7.42 72.05
C ILE A 404 104.81 -7.27 70.52
N ALA A 405 105.93 -7.15 69.79
CA ALA A 405 105.89 -7.01 68.33
C ALA A 405 105.30 -8.23 67.61
N LYS A 406 105.62 -9.46 68.06
CA LYS A 406 105.04 -10.70 67.53
C LYS A 406 103.53 -10.79 67.81
N ALA A 407 103.12 -10.34 69.00
CA ALA A 407 101.72 -10.29 69.40
C ALA A 407 100.89 -9.30 68.55
N GLN A 408 101.47 -8.14 68.19
CA GLN A 408 100.89 -7.16 67.28
C GLN A 408 100.79 -7.65 65.83
N GLU A 409 101.79 -8.36 65.31
CA GLU A 409 101.74 -8.94 63.96
C GLU A 409 100.63 -9.99 63.82
N GLU A 410 100.40 -10.79 64.86
CA GLU A 410 99.33 -11.78 64.90
C GLU A 410 97.93 -11.14 64.96
N VAL A 411 97.77 -10.07 65.75
CA VAL A 411 96.55 -9.24 65.77
C VAL A 411 96.32 -8.59 64.40
N GLY A 412 97.39 -8.06 63.78
CA GLY A 412 97.34 -7.49 62.44
C GLY A 412 96.86 -8.47 61.37
N LYS A 413 97.34 -9.71 61.39
CA LYS A 413 96.88 -10.78 60.47
C LYS A 413 95.41 -11.12 60.66
N GLN A 414 94.94 -11.26 61.90
CA GLN A 414 93.52 -11.52 62.18
C GLN A 414 92.63 -10.33 61.75
N TYR A 415 93.08 -9.10 62.01
CA TYR A 415 92.40 -7.88 61.56
C TYR A 415 92.32 -7.79 60.03
N GLN A 416 93.42 -8.02 59.33
CA GLN A 416 93.44 -8.06 57.86
C GLN A 416 92.54 -9.17 57.30
N THR A 417 92.43 -10.31 57.98
CA THR A 417 91.53 -11.39 57.59
C THR A 417 90.07 -10.95 57.73
N LEU A 418 89.68 -10.31 58.83
CA LEU A 418 88.34 -9.75 59.04
C LEU A 418 88.01 -8.69 57.97
N VAL A 419 88.92 -7.75 57.73
CA VAL A 419 88.73 -6.70 56.70
C VAL A 419 88.60 -7.33 55.31
N LYS A 420 89.43 -8.33 54.98
CA LYS A 420 89.37 -9.02 53.68
C LYS A 420 88.06 -9.79 53.50
N THR A 421 87.60 -10.52 54.51
CA THR A 421 86.32 -11.24 54.47
C THR A 421 85.15 -10.27 54.27
N PHE A 422 85.10 -9.17 55.02
CA PHE A 422 84.08 -8.13 54.86
C PHE A 422 84.12 -7.49 53.45
N THR A 423 85.32 -7.09 52.99
CA THR A 423 85.48 -6.40 51.71
C THR A 423 85.10 -7.29 50.52
N SER A 424 85.24 -8.62 50.67
CA SER A 424 84.79 -9.57 49.64
C SER A 424 83.28 -9.72 49.55
N GLN A 425 82.54 -9.42 50.62
CA GLN A 425 81.08 -9.53 50.70
C GLN A 425 80.51 -8.43 51.63
N PRO A 426 80.43 -7.17 51.17
CA PRO A 426 79.97 -6.06 52.01
C PRO A 426 78.44 -5.95 52.01
N TYR A 427 77.76 -6.64 52.94
CA TYR A 427 76.28 -6.60 53.04
C TYR A 427 75.70 -5.37 53.75
N PHE A 428 76.56 -4.56 54.37
CA PHE A 428 76.21 -3.30 54.99
C PHE A 428 77.34 -2.29 54.83
N ASP A 429 76.99 -1.00 54.89
CA ASP A 429 77.96 0.07 54.73
C ASP A 429 78.83 0.22 55.98
N PHE A 430 80.13 -0.01 55.83
CA PHE A 430 81.11 0.25 56.87
C PHE A 430 82.48 0.58 56.27
N GLN A 431 83.16 1.58 56.86
CA GLN A 431 84.49 2.00 56.44
C GLN A 431 85.47 1.89 57.61
N PHE A 432 86.50 1.06 57.44
CA PHE A 432 87.58 0.92 58.41
C PHE A 432 88.49 2.17 58.38
N GLN A 433 88.74 2.78 59.55
CA GLN A 433 89.66 3.91 59.64
C GLN A 433 91.13 3.45 59.55
N PRO A 434 92.07 4.31 59.11
CA PRO A 434 93.49 3.92 58.99
C PRO A 434 94.09 3.47 60.33
N CYS A 435 94.57 2.23 60.38
CA CYS A 435 95.17 1.63 61.60
C CYS A 435 96.48 0.85 61.33
N LYS A 436 97.18 1.16 60.23
CA LYS A 436 98.46 0.54 59.82
C LYS A 436 98.37 -1.00 59.84
N ASP A 437 97.45 -1.55 59.05
CA ASP A 437 97.32 -3.01 58.89
C ASP A 437 97.01 -3.78 60.19
N GLY A 438 96.35 -3.14 61.15
CA GLY A 438 96.04 -3.74 62.44
C GLY A 438 97.18 -3.72 63.46
N LEU A 439 98.31 -3.05 63.12
CA LEU A 439 99.46 -2.90 64.02
C LEU A 439 99.29 -1.76 65.04
N HIS A 440 98.42 -0.78 64.76
CA HIS A 440 98.12 0.32 65.68
C HIS A 440 96.94 -0.04 66.59
N ILE A 441 97.24 -0.73 67.70
CA ILE A 441 96.25 -1.36 68.60
C ILE A 441 95.10 -0.44 69.02
N PRO A 442 95.28 0.84 69.40
CA PRO A 442 94.15 1.72 69.74
C PRO A 442 93.17 1.96 68.58
N ASN A 443 93.68 2.12 67.36
CA ASN A 443 92.83 2.37 66.19
C ASN A 443 92.20 1.07 65.70
N THR A 444 92.93 -0.04 65.83
CA THR A 444 92.43 -1.39 65.54
C THR A 444 91.28 -1.75 66.47
N LEU A 445 91.42 -1.51 67.78
CA LEU A 445 90.36 -1.72 68.77
C LEU A 445 89.16 -0.81 68.49
N ALA A 446 89.39 0.49 68.23
CA ALA A 446 88.32 1.42 67.86
C ALA A 446 87.56 0.99 66.59
N ASN A 447 88.27 0.49 65.57
CA ASN A 447 87.67 -0.04 64.35
C ASN A 447 86.83 -1.30 64.62
N ILE A 448 87.32 -2.24 65.43
CA ILE A 448 86.62 -3.50 65.78
C ILE A 448 85.38 -3.22 66.62
N GLU A 449 85.43 -2.22 67.51
CA GLU A 449 84.27 -1.80 68.30
C GLU A 449 83.22 -1.09 67.45
N ALA A 450 83.64 -0.15 66.59
CA ALA A 450 82.75 0.51 65.64
C ALA A 450 82.15 -0.50 64.64
N PHE A 451 82.95 -1.44 64.14
CA PHE A 451 82.52 -2.51 63.24
C PHE A 451 81.51 -3.44 63.93
N GLY A 452 81.78 -3.87 65.16
CA GLY A 452 80.87 -4.70 65.94
C GLY A 452 79.53 -4.01 66.21
N LYS A 453 79.55 -2.69 66.46
CA LYS A 453 78.33 -1.89 66.61
C LYS A 453 77.54 -1.84 65.31
N ALA A 454 78.18 -1.52 64.19
CA ALA A 454 77.55 -1.47 62.86
C ALA A 454 77.02 -2.85 62.42
N LEU A 455 77.74 -3.94 62.71
CA LEU A 455 77.34 -5.31 62.43
C LEU A 455 76.07 -5.70 63.21
N ASN A 456 75.98 -5.33 64.48
CA ASN A 456 74.78 -5.57 65.30
C ASN A 456 73.60 -4.69 64.87
N GLU A 457 73.84 -3.44 64.49
CA GLU A 457 72.82 -2.54 63.93
C GLU A 457 72.27 -3.09 62.61
N TRP A 458 73.13 -3.60 61.73
CA TRP A 458 72.73 -4.29 60.51
C TRP A 458 71.88 -5.53 60.81
N HIS A 459 72.33 -6.40 61.73
CA HIS A 459 71.57 -7.59 62.13
C HIS A 459 70.17 -7.26 62.67
N SER A 460 70.02 -6.16 63.41
CA SER A 460 68.71 -5.69 63.90
C SER A 460 67.74 -5.29 62.78
N LYS A 461 68.25 -5.01 61.58
CA LYS A 461 67.50 -4.64 60.37
C LYS A 461 67.45 -5.74 59.31
N LEU A 462 67.95 -6.94 59.64
CA LEU A 462 68.09 -8.05 58.69
C LEU A 462 66.74 -8.43 58.07
N ASP A 463 65.66 -8.52 58.86
CA ASP A 463 64.34 -8.87 58.34
C ASP A 463 63.79 -7.83 57.35
N SER A 464 63.99 -6.53 57.61
CA SER A 464 63.61 -5.49 56.65
C SER A 464 64.42 -5.54 55.37
N GLN A 465 65.73 -5.83 55.46
CA GLN A 465 66.59 -5.94 54.27
C GLN A 465 66.22 -7.17 53.42
N VAL A 466 65.97 -8.31 54.06
CA VAL A 466 65.48 -9.53 53.36
C VAL A 466 64.16 -9.25 52.66
N GLN A 467 63.21 -8.56 53.31
CA GLN A 467 61.94 -8.19 52.67
C GLN A 467 62.13 -7.26 51.46
N GLU A 468 63.02 -6.27 51.55
CA GLU A 468 63.30 -5.39 50.42
C GLU A 468 63.93 -6.13 49.23
N GLU A 469 64.83 -7.08 49.47
CA GLU A 469 65.42 -7.90 48.41
C GLU A 469 64.41 -8.87 47.78
N VAL A 470 63.55 -9.48 48.60
CA VAL A 470 62.44 -10.31 48.14
C VAL A 470 61.48 -9.50 47.26
N MET A 471 61.17 -8.25 47.63
CA MET A 471 60.31 -7.37 46.82
C MET A 471 60.88 -7.05 45.44
N ARG A 472 62.21 -7.09 45.30
CA ARG A 472 62.93 -6.82 44.04
C ARG A 472 63.28 -8.10 43.27
N LEU A 473 62.85 -9.26 43.77
CA LEU A 473 63.25 -10.58 43.26
C LEU A 473 62.83 -10.79 41.80
N ASN A 474 63.79 -11.15 40.97
CA ASN A 474 63.64 -11.65 39.60
C ASN A 474 64.89 -12.47 39.23
N SER A 475 64.89 -13.06 38.04
CA SER A 475 66.00 -13.90 37.56
C SER A 475 67.37 -13.20 37.50
N LYS A 476 67.40 -11.86 37.47
CA LYS A 476 68.63 -11.05 37.45
C LYS A 476 69.06 -10.55 38.84
N THR A 477 68.13 -10.37 39.76
CA THR A 477 68.37 -9.83 41.12
C THR A 477 68.48 -10.91 42.20
N ALA A 478 68.22 -12.17 41.86
CA ALA A 478 68.41 -13.30 42.76
C ALA A 478 69.85 -13.37 43.31
N HIS A 479 69.99 -13.57 44.62
CA HIS A 479 71.29 -13.56 45.29
C HIS A 479 72.22 -14.68 44.72
N PRO A 480 73.45 -14.35 44.24
CA PRO A 480 74.29 -15.30 43.51
C PRO A 480 74.68 -16.58 44.27
N SER A 481 74.74 -16.54 45.60
CA SER A 481 75.15 -17.69 46.43
C SER A 481 74.03 -18.71 46.70
N LEU A 482 72.76 -18.39 46.38
CA LEU A 482 71.61 -19.21 46.79
C LEU A 482 71.16 -20.26 45.76
N ASP A 483 71.77 -20.29 44.57
CA ASP A 483 71.47 -21.22 43.47
C ASP A 483 69.95 -21.40 43.19
N VAL A 484 69.25 -20.29 43.01
CA VAL A 484 67.79 -20.24 42.77
C VAL A 484 67.41 -19.65 41.41
N LYS A 485 68.39 -19.21 40.62
CA LYS A 485 68.16 -18.43 39.40
C LYS A 485 67.31 -19.16 38.37
N GLU A 486 67.60 -20.44 38.13
CA GLU A 486 66.82 -21.29 37.22
C GLU A 486 65.37 -21.46 37.68
N GLN A 487 65.17 -21.67 38.99
CA GLN A 487 63.84 -21.82 39.58
C GLN A 487 63.00 -20.54 39.48
N ILE A 488 63.64 -19.37 39.61
CA ILE A 488 62.97 -18.07 39.44
C ILE A 488 62.63 -17.82 37.98
N THR A 489 63.53 -18.16 37.06
CA THR A 489 63.32 -18.00 35.61
C THR A 489 62.17 -18.91 35.13
N GLU A 490 62.08 -20.13 35.68
CA GLU A 490 60.99 -21.06 35.40
C GLU A 490 59.62 -20.54 35.90
N LEU A 491 59.57 -19.87 37.05
CA LEU A 491 58.34 -19.20 37.53
C LEU A 491 57.94 -18.01 36.66
N GLU A 492 58.91 -17.21 36.20
CA GLU A 492 58.66 -16.11 35.27
C GLU A 492 57.99 -16.65 34.01
N TYR A 493 58.59 -17.67 33.39
CA TYR A 493 58.07 -18.32 32.18
C TYR A 493 56.71 -19.02 32.40
N SER A 494 56.52 -19.69 33.54
CA SER A 494 55.27 -20.42 33.82
C SER A 494 54.03 -19.53 33.84
N LEU A 495 54.16 -18.28 34.28
CA LEU A 495 53.05 -17.33 34.23
C LEU A 495 52.77 -16.88 32.79
N ASP A 496 53.81 -16.64 32.00
CA ASP A 496 53.66 -16.20 30.61
C ASP A 496 52.97 -17.30 29.76
N VAL A 497 53.37 -18.56 29.94
CA VAL A 497 52.70 -19.73 29.32
C VAL A 497 51.23 -19.83 29.74
N LEU A 498 50.92 -19.63 31.02
CA LEU A 498 49.53 -19.67 31.51
C LEU A 498 48.67 -18.59 30.84
N LEU A 499 49.23 -17.38 30.64
CA LEU A 499 48.53 -16.28 29.98
C LEU A 499 48.27 -16.58 28.50
N GLU A 500 49.26 -17.13 27.80
CA GLU A 500 49.11 -17.58 26.42
C GLU A 500 47.99 -18.63 26.31
N GLU A 501 48.02 -19.68 27.12
CA GLU A 501 46.98 -20.72 27.14
C GLU A 501 45.58 -20.16 27.44
N LEU A 502 45.47 -19.22 28.38
CA LEU A 502 44.19 -18.62 28.76
C LEU A 502 43.62 -17.73 27.64
N ASN A 503 44.49 -16.97 26.97
CA ASN A 503 44.10 -16.16 25.81
C ASN A 503 43.69 -17.05 24.62
N GLU A 504 44.44 -18.12 24.33
CA GLU A 504 44.11 -19.09 23.27
C GLU A 504 42.78 -19.82 23.52
N ALA A 505 42.42 -20.03 24.79
CA ALA A 505 41.15 -20.63 25.14
C ALA A 505 39.93 -19.74 24.84
N ASN A 506 40.12 -18.47 24.43
CA ASN A 506 39.06 -17.50 24.12
C ASN A 506 37.98 -17.40 25.21
N LEU A 507 38.37 -17.52 26.48
CA LEU A 507 37.42 -17.42 27.59
C LEU A 507 36.96 -15.96 27.80
N TYR A 508 37.88 -15.00 27.69
CA TYR A 508 37.62 -13.58 27.90
C TYR A 508 37.85 -12.76 26.63
N GLN A 509 37.12 -11.65 26.51
CA GLN A 509 37.16 -10.76 25.34
C GLN A 509 38.47 -9.95 25.25
N LYS A 510 39.10 -9.63 26.38
CA LYS A 510 40.36 -8.88 26.44
C LYS A 510 41.50 -9.84 26.74
N ASN A 511 42.56 -9.77 25.92
CA ASN A 511 43.78 -10.53 26.17
C ASN A 511 44.42 -10.08 27.49
N LEU A 512 44.82 -11.06 28.29
CA LEU A 512 45.57 -10.87 29.52
C LEU A 512 47.06 -10.77 29.17
N GLU A 513 47.69 -9.66 29.55
CA GLU A 513 49.13 -9.41 29.35
C GLU A 513 49.76 -9.00 30.67
N ASN A 514 50.97 -9.49 30.95
CA ASN A 514 51.73 -9.07 32.13
C ASN A 514 52.99 -8.29 31.76
N LYS A 515 53.14 -7.08 32.30
CA LYS A 515 54.32 -6.21 32.11
C LYS A 515 55.19 -6.10 33.36
N THR A 516 54.90 -6.88 34.40
CA THR A 516 55.61 -6.82 35.69
C THR A 516 56.94 -7.56 35.64
N LEU A 517 57.95 -6.95 36.28
CA LEU A 517 59.35 -7.39 36.22
C LEU A 517 59.79 -8.21 37.44
N THR A 518 58.99 -8.27 38.51
CA THR A 518 59.37 -8.90 39.77
C THR A 518 58.42 -10.03 40.14
N ILE A 519 58.94 -11.07 40.78
CA ILE A 519 58.19 -12.26 41.21
C ILE A 519 56.99 -11.90 42.11
N PRO A 520 57.11 -11.01 43.12
CA PRO A 520 55.95 -10.63 43.94
C PRO A 520 54.87 -9.86 43.17
N GLN A 521 55.24 -9.01 42.20
CA GLN A 521 54.24 -8.33 41.36
C GLN A 521 53.56 -9.31 40.40
N ARG A 522 54.31 -10.29 39.87
CA ARG A 522 53.75 -11.39 39.06
C ARG A 522 52.76 -12.22 39.87
N GLN A 523 53.05 -12.52 41.13
CA GLN A 523 52.12 -13.19 42.05
C GLN A 523 50.83 -12.38 42.24
N LYS A 524 50.93 -11.08 42.54
CA LYS A 524 49.75 -10.21 42.69
C LYS A 524 48.90 -10.14 41.42
N TYR A 525 49.54 -10.13 40.24
CA TYR A 525 48.80 -10.18 38.99
C TYR A 525 48.08 -11.52 38.81
N LEU A 526 48.75 -12.65 39.12
CA LEU A 526 48.12 -13.98 39.14
C LEU A 526 46.91 -14.02 40.09
N GLU A 527 47.00 -13.40 41.26
CA GLU A 527 45.89 -13.26 42.21
C GLU A 527 44.70 -12.51 41.60
N SER A 528 44.93 -11.43 40.85
CA SER A 528 43.85 -10.71 40.16
C SER A 528 43.17 -11.55 39.07
N ILE A 529 43.91 -12.46 38.43
CA ILE A 529 43.36 -13.40 37.44
C ILE A 529 42.49 -14.45 38.14
N ILE A 530 42.95 -14.97 39.28
CA ILE A 530 42.18 -15.89 40.12
C ILE A 530 40.87 -15.22 40.54
N GLU A 531 40.92 -13.98 41.03
CA GLU A 531 39.74 -13.21 41.40
C GLU A 531 38.77 -13.03 40.22
N GLN A 532 39.27 -12.75 39.02
CA GLN A 532 38.44 -12.66 37.82
C GLN A 532 37.76 -13.99 37.47
N LEU A 533 38.49 -15.12 37.56
CA LEU A 533 37.96 -16.47 37.31
C LEU A 533 36.90 -16.86 38.36
N GLU A 534 37.18 -16.61 39.64
CA GLU A 534 36.25 -16.88 40.73
C GLU A 534 34.99 -16.00 40.64
N ASN A 535 35.14 -14.71 40.33
CA ASN A 535 34.01 -13.82 40.11
C ASN A 535 33.15 -14.29 38.93
N THR A 536 33.77 -14.78 37.85
CA THR A 536 33.04 -15.39 36.73
C THR A 536 32.28 -16.64 37.19
N GLN A 537 32.91 -17.52 37.97
CA GLN A 537 32.30 -18.73 38.51
C GLN A 537 31.08 -18.42 39.41
N LEU A 538 31.19 -17.42 40.29
CA LEU A 538 30.12 -16.99 41.19
C LEU A 538 28.88 -16.50 40.44
N ASN A 539 29.07 -15.83 39.31
CA ASN A 539 27.99 -15.24 38.52
C ASN A 539 27.42 -16.21 37.46
N LEU A 540 27.90 -17.45 37.36
CA LEU A 540 27.32 -18.46 36.47
C LEU A 540 25.88 -18.85 36.80
N ARG A 541 25.38 -18.51 38.00
CA ARG A 541 23.97 -18.69 38.35
C ARG A 541 23.02 -17.88 37.45
N ASP A 542 23.50 -16.75 36.93
CA ASP A 542 22.74 -15.84 36.08
C ASP A 542 23.01 -16.11 34.58
N PHE A 543 23.74 -17.19 34.26
CA PHE A 543 24.26 -17.46 32.92
C PHE A 543 23.17 -17.64 31.88
N ASP A 544 22.13 -18.44 32.14
CA ASP A 544 21.08 -18.71 31.14
C ASP A 544 20.38 -17.42 30.71
N LEU A 545 20.05 -16.57 31.68
CA LEU A 545 19.42 -15.28 31.44
C LEU A 545 20.37 -14.32 30.70
N PHE A 546 21.62 -14.24 31.14
CA PHE A 546 22.62 -13.38 30.52
C PHE A 546 22.98 -13.84 29.10
N PHE A 547 23.01 -15.16 28.86
CA PHE A 547 23.22 -15.77 27.55
C PHE A 547 22.10 -15.35 26.59
N GLN A 548 20.83 -15.46 27.01
CA GLN A 548 19.70 -15.01 26.19
C GLN A 548 19.79 -13.53 25.86
N TRP A 549 20.12 -12.68 26.85
CA TRP A 549 20.32 -11.24 26.65
C TRP A 549 21.44 -10.96 25.63
N GLN A 550 22.63 -11.52 25.85
CA GLN A 550 23.81 -11.23 25.05
C GLN A 550 23.70 -11.81 23.64
N SER A 551 23.14 -13.02 23.50
CA SER A 551 22.86 -13.64 22.20
C SER A 551 21.87 -12.79 21.39
N SER A 552 20.78 -12.35 22.02
CA SER A 552 19.80 -11.46 21.37
C SER A 552 20.40 -10.12 20.98
N TRP A 553 21.25 -9.54 21.83
CA TRP A 553 21.98 -8.30 21.56
C TRP A 553 22.95 -8.43 20.37
N LEU A 554 23.73 -9.52 20.32
CA LEU A 554 24.69 -9.78 19.25
C LEU A 554 24.01 -10.11 17.91
N ALA A 555 22.79 -10.65 17.94
CA ALA A 555 21.99 -10.88 16.75
C ALA A 555 21.50 -9.58 16.08
N LEU A 556 21.46 -8.46 16.81
CA LEU A 556 21.08 -7.16 16.26
C LEU A 556 22.18 -6.60 15.34
N GLY A 557 21.77 -6.02 14.22
CA GLY A 557 22.68 -5.20 13.40
C GLY A 557 23.16 -3.93 14.15
N PRO A 558 24.19 -3.23 13.64
CA PRO A 558 24.82 -2.10 14.33
C PRO A 558 23.83 -0.98 14.74
N MET A 559 22.85 -0.68 13.88
CA MET A 559 21.82 0.32 14.20
C MET A 559 20.83 -0.18 15.26
N GLY A 560 20.45 -1.47 15.22
CA GLY A 560 19.57 -2.07 16.23
C GLY A 560 20.23 -2.04 17.61
N GLN A 561 21.53 -2.35 17.69
CA GLN A 561 22.31 -2.19 18.93
C GLN A 561 22.33 -0.72 19.40
N LYS A 562 22.49 0.25 18.49
CA LYS A 562 22.47 1.68 18.83
C LYS A 562 21.12 2.10 19.43
N VAL A 563 20.00 1.64 18.86
CA VAL A 563 18.64 1.90 19.36
C VAL A 563 18.43 1.27 20.75
N VAL A 564 18.73 -0.01 20.92
CA VAL A 564 18.58 -0.68 22.22
C VAL A 564 19.49 -0.05 23.28
N ARG A 565 20.72 0.33 22.93
CA ARG A 565 21.62 1.07 23.84
C ARG A 565 21.02 2.38 24.30
N ALA A 566 20.43 3.14 23.37
CA ALA A 566 19.78 4.40 23.68
C ALA A 566 18.62 4.20 24.67
N LEU A 567 17.76 3.21 24.43
CA LEU A 567 16.64 2.87 25.31
C LEU A 567 17.10 2.43 26.71
N VAL A 568 18.14 1.58 26.80
CA VAL A 568 18.72 1.18 28.09
C VAL A 568 19.27 2.37 28.88
N LYS A 569 19.87 3.34 28.19
CA LYS A 569 20.49 4.51 28.84
C LYS A 569 19.45 5.54 29.29
N VAL A 570 18.44 5.81 28.45
CA VAL A 570 17.37 6.78 28.72
C VAL A 570 16.37 6.24 29.75
N LYS A 571 16.13 4.92 29.74
CA LYS A 571 15.19 4.22 30.64
C LYS A 571 13.76 4.78 30.57
N PRO A 572 13.12 4.79 29.39
CA PRO A 572 11.70 5.12 29.31
C PRO A 572 10.85 4.05 30.01
N ASP A 573 9.64 4.43 30.43
CA ASP A 573 8.65 3.52 31.02
C ASP A 573 8.17 2.51 29.96
N ASP A 574 8.00 2.95 28.71
CA ASP A 574 7.68 2.10 27.55
C ASP A 574 8.72 2.25 26.43
N TRP A 575 9.50 1.18 26.22
CA TRP A 575 10.57 1.18 25.21
C TRP A 575 10.04 1.30 23.78
N MET A 576 8.90 0.65 23.47
CA MET A 576 8.34 0.72 22.13
C MET A 576 7.74 2.10 21.87
N ALA A 577 6.98 2.65 22.80
CA ALA A 577 6.40 3.98 22.63
C ALA A 577 7.48 5.06 22.48
N ALA A 578 8.56 5.00 23.27
CA ALA A 578 9.67 5.94 23.16
C ALA A 578 10.39 5.84 21.80
N PHE A 579 10.60 4.62 21.30
CA PHE A 579 11.16 4.39 19.98
C PHE A 579 10.23 4.88 18.87
N GLU A 580 8.96 4.49 18.87
CA GLU A 580 7.97 4.81 17.83
C GLU A 580 7.68 6.31 17.77
N SER A 581 7.55 6.96 18.93
CA SER A 581 7.37 8.41 19.05
C SER A 581 8.52 9.18 18.40
N TRP A 582 9.77 8.79 18.69
CA TRP A 582 10.95 9.38 18.07
C TRP A 582 11.06 9.03 16.57
N TYR A 583 10.87 7.76 16.21
CA TYR A 583 11.05 7.26 14.85
C TYR A 583 10.03 7.87 13.88
N PHE A 584 8.74 7.83 14.21
CA PHE A 584 7.69 8.40 13.37
C PHE A 584 7.77 9.92 13.28
N ASN A 585 8.20 10.61 14.34
CA ASN A 585 8.45 12.06 14.26
C ASN A 585 9.55 12.39 13.24
N ASN A 586 10.67 11.65 13.24
CA ASN A 586 11.75 11.90 12.30
C ASN A 586 11.38 11.45 10.87
N LEU A 587 10.64 10.34 10.71
CA LEU A 587 10.08 9.93 9.42
C LEU A 587 9.18 11.01 8.82
N LEU A 588 8.22 11.54 9.60
CA LEU A 588 7.31 12.60 9.15
C LEU A 588 8.07 13.89 8.80
N THR A 589 9.12 14.21 9.56
CA THR A 589 10.01 15.35 9.27
C THR A 589 10.82 15.12 7.98
N TYR A 590 11.29 13.89 7.75
CA TYR A 590 12.04 13.48 6.57
C TYR A 590 11.19 13.45 5.30
N ALA A 591 9.92 13.04 5.41
CA ALA A 591 9.00 12.89 4.28
C ALA A 591 8.70 14.21 3.53
N GLN A 592 8.94 15.37 4.16
CA GLN A 592 8.84 16.73 3.60
C GLN A 592 7.70 16.91 2.58
N MET A 593 6.48 17.06 3.07
CA MET A 593 5.29 17.26 2.24
C MET A 593 4.78 18.71 2.30
N PRO A 594 5.28 19.62 1.45
CA PRO A 594 4.92 21.04 1.49
C PRO A 594 3.48 21.31 1.04
N ASP A 595 2.94 20.45 0.17
CA ASP A 595 1.63 20.64 -0.45
C ASP A 595 0.45 20.16 0.42
N LEU A 596 0.71 19.64 1.62
CA LEU A 596 -0.35 19.16 2.52
C LEU A 596 -1.38 20.26 2.80
N PRO A 597 -2.68 19.92 2.81
CA PRO A 597 -3.72 20.90 3.10
C PRO A 597 -3.62 21.36 4.55
N ALA A 598 -3.53 22.68 4.73
CA ALA A 598 -3.46 23.31 6.04
C ALA A 598 -4.75 24.05 6.41
N GLU A 599 -5.64 24.28 5.45
CA GLU A 599 -6.87 25.05 5.62
C GLU A 599 -7.96 24.62 4.63
N GLU A 600 -9.20 24.99 4.96
CA GLU A 600 -10.39 24.57 4.22
C GLU A 600 -10.56 25.27 2.87
N ALA A 601 -9.88 26.40 2.66
CA ALA A 601 -10.10 27.29 1.52
C ALA A 601 -9.90 26.61 0.15
N LEU A 602 -9.09 25.55 0.05
CA LEU A 602 -8.77 24.88 -1.22
C LEU A 602 -10.01 24.32 -1.93
N VAL A 603 -10.82 23.52 -1.24
CA VAL A 603 -12.03 22.88 -1.83
C VAL A 603 -13.05 23.94 -2.23
N LYS A 604 -13.27 24.92 -1.35
CA LYS A 604 -14.19 26.03 -1.58
C LYS A 604 -13.77 26.89 -2.77
N ASN A 605 -12.50 27.30 -2.83
CA ASN A 605 -11.96 28.09 -3.93
C ASN A 605 -12.06 27.36 -5.28
N TYR A 606 -11.79 26.05 -5.28
CA TYR A 606 -11.97 25.20 -6.45
C TYR A 606 -13.44 25.16 -6.90
N ALA A 607 -14.37 24.87 -5.99
CA ALA A 607 -15.80 24.83 -6.30
C ALA A 607 -16.32 26.18 -6.81
N GLU A 608 -15.95 27.29 -6.19
CA GLU A 608 -16.30 28.64 -6.64
C GLU A 608 -15.74 28.95 -8.04
N SER A 609 -14.51 28.52 -8.33
CA SER A 609 -13.91 28.71 -9.66
C SER A 609 -14.65 27.94 -10.75
N TRP A 610 -15.15 26.74 -10.44
CA TRP A 610 -15.98 25.95 -11.34
C TRP A 610 -17.35 26.58 -11.58
N HIS A 611 -18.04 27.00 -10.52
CA HIS A 611 -19.35 27.65 -10.65
C HIS A 611 -19.28 28.93 -11.49
N ALA A 612 -18.14 29.62 -11.48
CA ALA A 612 -17.88 30.76 -12.35
C ALA A 612 -17.55 30.37 -13.80
N LEU A 613 -16.95 29.20 -14.05
CA LEU A 613 -16.60 28.72 -15.41
C LEU A 613 -17.77 28.04 -16.12
N ARG A 614 -18.53 27.20 -15.41
CA ARG A 614 -19.55 26.31 -15.97
C ARG A 614 -20.56 26.99 -16.91
N PRO A 615 -21.14 28.17 -16.58
CA PRO A 615 -22.08 28.86 -17.47
C PRO A 615 -21.48 29.30 -18.81
N LEU A 616 -20.15 29.45 -18.88
CA LEU A 616 -19.44 29.94 -20.06
C LEU A 616 -19.01 28.82 -21.02
N ILE A 617 -19.08 27.54 -20.59
CA ILE A 617 -18.61 26.38 -21.38
C ILE A 617 -19.46 26.17 -22.65
N LEU A 618 -20.79 26.14 -22.53
CA LEU A 618 -21.65 25.91 -23.70
C LEU A 618 -21.58 27.06 -24.72
N PRO A 619 -21.62 28.35 -24.33
CA PRO A 619 -21.37 29.46 -25.25
C PRO A 619 -19.99 29.38 -25.92
N HIS A 620 -18.96 28.97 -25.18
CA HIS A 620 -17.62 28.77 -25.73
C HIS A 620 -17.60 27.68 -26.81
N ILE A 621 -18.17 26.51 -26.54
CA ILE A 621 -18.29 25.40 -27.51
C ILE A 621 -19.00 25.89 -28.77
N GLN A 622 -20.15 26.55 -28.63
CA GLN A 622 -20.94 27.05 -29.76
C GLN A 622 -20.12 28.01 -30.63
N GLN A 623 -19.46 29.00 -30.01
CA GLN A 623 -18.65 29.98 -30.74
C GLN A 623 -17.42 29.34 -31.41
N LEU A 624 -16.75 28.42 -30.73
CA LEU A 624 -15.57 27.72 -31.23
C LEU A 624 -15.91 26.92 -32.50
N TRP A 625 -16.95 26.10 -32.43
CA TRP A 625 -17.36 25.25 -33.54
C TRP A 625 -17.99 26.05 -34.67
N GLN A 626 -18.73 27.11 -34.37
CA GLN A 626 -19.23 28.03 -35.40
C GLN A 626 -18.07 28.68 -36.18
N SER A 627 -17.05 29.18 -35.49
CA SER A 627 -15.87 29.78 -36.14
C SER A 627 -15.15 28.76 -37.03
N ARG A 628 -15.07 27.50 -36.58
CA ARG A 628 -14.47 26.39 -37.35
C ARG A 628 -15.31 26.00 -38.56
N GLN A 629 -16.63 25.94 -38.42
CA GLN A 629 -17.56 25.69 -39.53
C GLN A 629 -17.39 26.73 -40.63
N GLU A 630 -17.35 28.02 -40.28
CA GLU A 630 -17.14 29.10 -41.24
C GLU A 630 -15.78 29.00 -41.96
N ALA A 631 -14.71 28.68 -41.23
CA ALA A 631 -13.38 28.50 -41.78
C ALA A 631 -13.30 27.31 -42.74
N GLU A 632 -13.78 26.13 -42.35
CA GLU A 632 -13.74 24.92 -43.17
C GLU A 632 -14.66 25.02 -44.39
N LEU A 633 -15.83 25.65 -44.25
CA LEU A 633 -16.74 25.89 -45.37
C LEU A 633 -16.10 26.82 -46.40
N LYS A 634 -15.40 27.87 -45.94
CA LYS A 634 -14.67 28.80 -46.81
C LYS A 634 -13.50 28.11 -47.52
N GLU A 635 -12.74 27.28 -46.80
CA GLU A 635 -11.65 26.49 -47.38
C GLU A 635 -12.16 25.45 -48.40
N LEU A 636 -13.26 24.73 -48.11
CA LEU A 636 -13.85 23.79 -49.04
C LEU A 636 -14.38 24.48 -50.30
N ARG A 637 -15.08 25.62 -50.15
CA ARG A 637 -15.53 26.44 -51.29
C ARG A 637 -14.36 26.87 -52.19
N LYS A 638 -13.19 27.13 -51.60
CA LYS A 638 -11.97 27.54 -52.31
C LYS A 638 -11.25 26.37 -52.98
N LYS A 639 -11.11 25.24 -52.29
CA LYS A 639 -10.36 24.06 -52.77
C LYS A 639 -11.16 23.20 -53.75
N ASP A 640 -12.43 22.93 -53.44
CA ASP A 640 -13.29 22.07 -54.25
C ASP A 640 -14.75 22.57 -54.23
N LYS A 641 -15.01 23.54 -55.10
CA LYS A 641 -16.34 24.12 -55.27
C LYS A 641 -17.40 23.07 -55.66
N LYS A 642 -17.04 22.04 -56.43
CA LYS A 642 -18.00 21.00 -56.84
C LYS A 642 -18.44 20.17 -55.64
N LYS A 643 -17.50 19.78 -54.77
CA LYS A 643 -17.83 19.05 -53.53
C LYS A 643 -18.65 19.91 -52.56
N TYR A 644 -18.30 21.20 -52.44
CA TYR A 644 -19.13 22.13 -51.66
C TYR A 644 -20.59 22.15 -52.16
N GLN A 645 -20.80 22.27 -53.48
CA GLN A 645 -22.14 22.27 -54.07
C GLN A 645 -22.86 20.93 -53.87
N LEU A 646 -22.14 19.80 -53.98
CA LEU A 646 -22.67 18.46 -53.80
C LEU A 646 -23.25 18.25 -52.38
N ILE A 647 -22.55 18.72 -51.35
CA ILE A 647 -22.89 18.45 -49.94
C ILE A 647 -23.82 19.53 -49.35
N PHE A 648 -23.53 20.80 -49.63
CA PHE A 648 -24.15 21.95 -48.91
C PHE A 648 -25.16 22.75 -49.74
N GLU A 649 -25.38 22.42 -51.03
CA GLU A 649 -26.39 23.07 -51.86
C GLU A 649 -27.53 22.13 -52.28
N LYS A 650 -28.73 22.72 -52.43
CA LYS A 650 -29.97 21.97 -52.72
C LYS A 650 -29.89 21.18 -54.04
N ASN A 651 -29.22 21.72 -55.05
CA ASN A 651 -29.11 21.09 -56.37
C ASN A 651 -28.12 19.91 -56.35
N GLY A 652 -27.12 19.94 -55.46
CA GLY A 652 -26.15 18.86 -55.29
C GLY A 652 -26.78 17.59 -54.68
N HIS A 653 -27.81 17.74 -53.84
CA HIS A 653 -28.48 16.61 -53.20
C HIS A 653 -29.16 15.66 -54.19
N GLN A 654 -29.67 16.20 -55.31
CA GLN A 654 -30.24 15.37 -56.39
C GLN A 654 -29.17 14.48 -57.03
N GLN A 655 -27.94 14.99 -57.17
CA GLN A 655 -26.81 14.23 -57.68
C GLN A 655 -26.26 13.24 -56.63
N ALA A 656 -26.25 13.63 -55.34
CA ALA A 656 -25.80 12.77 -54.25
C ALA A 656 -26.76 11.58 -53.96
N ALA A 657 -28.03 11.68 -54.37
CA ALA A 657 -29.03 10.63 -54.15
C ALA A 657 -28.64 9.29 -54.78
N SER A 658 -27.98 9.29 -55.95
CA SER A 658 -27.52 8.06 -56.63
C SER A 658 -26.11 7.61 -56.24
N MET A 659 -25.40 8.37 -55.40
CA MET A 659 -24.04 8.07 -54.96
C MET A 659 -24.00 7.39 -53.58
N PRO A 660 -23.05 6.48 -53.30
CA PRO A 660 -22.77 6.02 -51.95
C PRO A 660 -22.37 7.19 -51.03
N LEU A 661 -22.79 7.16 -49.76
CA LEU A 661 -22.52 8.27 -48.82
C LEU A 661 -21.00 8.51 -48.65
N GLY A 662 -20.18 7.45 -48.57
CA GLY A 662 -18.72 7.59 -48.51
C GLY A 662 -18.13 8.39 -49.69
N ASP A 663 -18.61 8.17 -50.91
CA ASP A 663 -18.14 8.89 -52.11
C ASP A 663 -18.63 10.35 -52.14
N VAL A 664 -19.82 10.61 -51.58
CA VAL A 664 -20.35 11.98 -51.41
C VAL A 664 -19.46 12.76 -50.45
N LEU A 665 -19.13 12.18 -49.30
CA LEU A 665 -18.34 12.81 -48.24
C LEU A 665 -16.84 12.89 -48.56
N GLN A 666 -16.33 12.04 -49.47
CA GLN A 666 -14.92 12.03 -49.85
C GLN A 666 -14.44 13.43 -50.29
N GLY A 667 -13.37 13.92 -49.68
CA GLY A 667 -12.79 15.25 -49.95
C GLY A 667 -13.53 16.42 -49.29
N GLY A 668 -14.70 16.20 -48.69
CA GLY A 668 -15.46 17.19 -47.91
C GLY A 668 -15.50 16.90 -46.40
N TYR A 669 -14.76 15.88 -45.95
CA TYR A 669 -14.87 15.35 -44.59
C TYR A 669 -14.52 16.37 -43.50
N ASP A 670 -13.48 17.19 -43.72
CA ASP A 670 -13.08 18.21 -42.73
C ASP A 670 -14.21 19.19 -42.44
N ALA A 671 -14.90 19.67 -43.48
CA ALA A 671 -16.08 20.53 -43.34
C ALA A 671 -17.24 19.79 -42.65
N VAL A 672 -17.56 18.56 -43.06
CA VAL A 672 -18.65 17.78 -42.44
C VAL A 672 -18.37 17.53 -40.96
N SER A 673 -17.11 17.21 -40.60
CA SER A 673 -16.68 17.00 -39.21
C SER A 673 -16.61 18.29 -38.39
N ALA A 674 -16.62 19.47 -39.02
CA ALA A 674 -16.77 20.75 -38.32
C ALA A 674 -18.24 21.05 -37.97
N PHE A 675 -19.18 20.62 -38.82
CA PHE A 675 -20.62 20.71 -38.53
C PHE A 675 -21.07 19.62 -37.55
N LEU A 676 -20.52 18.42 -37.66
CA LEU A 676 -20.82 17.27 -36.82
C LEU A 676 -19.54 16.75 -36.14
N PRO A 677 -19.02 17.50 -35.16
CA PRO A 677 -17.83 17.08 -34.43
C PRO A 677 -18.05 15.84 -33.56
N VAL A 678 -19.31 15.47 -33.28
CA VAL A 678 -19.66 14.21 -32.63
C VAL A 678 -20.47 13.36 -33.61
N LEU A 679 -19.94 12.21 -34.00
CA LEU A 679 -20.65 11.25 -34.86
C LEU A 679 -20.95 9.98 -34.07
N PHE A 680 -22.23 9.63 -33.97
CA PHE A 680 -22.67 8.33 -33.44
C PHE A 680 -22.92 7.38 -34.60
N THR A 681 -22.39 6.15 -34.55
CA THR A 681 -22.56 5.19 -35.66
C THR A 681 -22.28 3.75 -35.23
N THR A 682 -22.61 2.77 -36.08
CA THR A 682 -22.26 1.36 -35.87
C THR A 682 -20.93 1.02 -36.55
N PRO A 683 -20.21 -0.04 -36.14
CA PRO A 683 -18.90 -0.39 -36.70
C PRO A 683 -18.92 -0.55 -38.21
N HIS A 684 -19.94 -1.24 -38.73
CA HIS A 684 -20.12 -1.47 -40.15
C HIS A 684 -20.30 -0.17 -40.95
N VAL A 685 -21.06 0.78 -40.40
CA VAL A 685 -21.29 2.07 -41.06
C VAL A 685 -20.02 2.92 -41.03
N ALA A 686 -19.32 2.97 -39.89
CA ALA A 686 -18.04 3.66 -39.75
C ALA A 686 -17.03 3.18 -40.79
N MET A 687 -16.80 1.87 -40.90
CA MET A 687 -15.81 1.28 -41.81
C MET A 687 -16.14 1.51 -43.30
N ASN A 688 -17.43 1.61 -43.66
CA ASN A 688 -17.86 1.78 -45.05
C ASN A 688 -17.91 3.24 -45.50
N MET A 689 -18.13 4.17 -44.57
CA MET A 689 -18.30 5.58 -44.91
C MET A 689 -17.09 6.44 -44.65
N LEU A 690 -16.34 6.14 -43.59
CA LEU A 690 -15.23 6.96 -43.18
C LEU A 690 -14.01 6.59 -44.05
N PRO A 691 -13.32 7.58 -44.63
CA PRO A 691 -12.14 7.31 -45.44
C PRO A 691 -11.11 6.52 -44.64
N VAL A 692 -10.54 5.49 -45.28
CA VAL A 692 -9.49 4.67 -44.68
C VAL A 692 -8.19 5.49 -44.60
N GLY A 693 -7.71 5.71 -43.38
CA GLY A 693 -6.43 6.33 -43.10
C GLY A 693 -6.51 7.78 -42.63
N LYS A 694 -5.75 8.06 -41.57
CA LYS A 694 -5.59 9.31 -40.78
C LYS A 694 -6.69 9.52 -39.74
N GLY A 695 -6.26 9.74 -38.48
CA GLY A 695 -7.10 10.03 -37.31
C GLY A 695 -7.94 11.29 -37.49
N TYR A 696 -9.07 11.13 -38.19
CA TYR A 696 -10.07 12.16 -38.48
C TYR A 696 -10.75 12.65 -37.21
N PHE A 697 -10.83 11.78 -36.22
CA PHE A 697 -11.31 12.07 -34.88
C PHE A 697 -10.15 12.14 -33.89
N ASP A 698 -10.34 12.92 -32.84
CA ASP A 698 -9.39 12.92 -31.73
C ASP A 698 -9.69 11.73 -30.81
N TYR A 699 -10.98 11.43 -30.59
CA TYR A 699 -11.44 10.25 -29.85
C TYR A 699 -12.25 9.29 -30.72
N VAL A 700 -11.94 7.99 -30.64
CA VAL A 700 -12.84 6.89 -30.96
C VAL A 700 -13.32 6.28 -29.65
N ILE A 701 -14.59 6.45 -29.33
CA ILE A 701 -15.23 5.96 -28.11
C ILE A 701 -16.04 4.73 -28.47
N LEU A 702 -15.67 3.57 -27.93
CA LEU A 702 -16.44 2.33 -28.08
C LEU A 702 -17.37 2.17 -26.89
N GLU A 703 -18.66 2.42 -27.10
CA GLU A 703 -19.72 2.20 -26.12
C GLU A 703 -20.17 0.73 -26.16
N GLU A 704 -20.37 0.10 -25.00
CA GLU A 704 -20.55 -1.36 -24.87
C GLU A 704 -19.34 -2.15 -25.42
N ALA A 705 -18.12 -1.70 -25.10
CA ALA A 705 -16.87 -2.30 -25.59
C ALA A 705 -16.75 -3.82 -25.34
N ASN A 706 -17.43 -4.38 -24.33
CA ASN A 706 -17.51 -5.82 -24.07
C ASN A 706 -18.20 -6.62 -25.20
N ARG A 707 -18.91 -5.96 -26.13
CA ARG A 707 -19.57 -6.58 -27.29
C ARG A 707 -18.74 -6.54 -28.57
N PHE A 708 -17.64 -5.78 -28.58
CA PHE A 708 -16.77 -5.68 -29.75
C PHE A 708 -15.80 -6.86 -29.79
N SER A 709 -15.65 -7.47 -30.97
CA SER A 709 -14.51 -8.35 -31.23
C SER A 709 -13.21 -7.52 -31.30
N VAL A 710 -12.10 -8.18 -30.99
CA VAL A 710 -10.77 -7.56 -31.08
C VAL A 710 -10.51 -7.04 -32.50
N GLU A 711 -10.90 -7.80 -33.53
CA GLU A 711 -10.70 -7.43 -34.94
C GLU A 711 -11.51 -6.19 -35.32
N THR A 712 -12.78 -6.13 -34.94
CA THR A 712 -13.65 -4.98 -35.23
C THR A 712 -13.12 -3.71 -34.56
N ALA A 713 -12.76 -3.79 -33.27
CA ALA A 713 -12.19 -2.66 -32.56
C ALA A 713 -10.84 -2.20 -33.16
N THR A 714 -9.98 -3.15 -33.54
CA THR A 714 -8.70 -2.88 -34.21
C THR A 714 -8.89 -2.20 -35.56
N ALA A 715 -9.93 -2.58 -36.33
CA ALA A 715 -10.25 -1.95 -37.61
C ALA A 715 -10.72 -0.49 -37.47
N LEU A 716 -11.34 -0.13 -36.33
CA LEU A 716 -11.78 1.23 -36.03
C LEU A 716 -10.64 2.13 -35.50
N ALA A 717 -9.59 1.55 -34.92
CA ALA A 717 -8.49 2.27 -34.31
C ALA A 717 -7.86 3.38 -35.19
N PRO A 718 -7.62 3.17 -36.51
CA PRO A 718 -7.02 4.21 -37.37
C PRO A 718 -7.89 5.46 -37.58
N LEU A 719 -9.18 5.42 -37.22
CA LEU A 719 -10.11 6.53 -37.40
C LEU A 719 -9.90 7.66 -36.39
N GLY A 720 -9.20 7.41 -35.28
CA GLY A 720 -8.85 8.46 -34.34
C GLY A 720 -7.47 8.37 -33.72
N LYS A 721 -7.14 9.39 -32.93
CA LYS A 721 -5.83 9.52 -32.27
C LYS A 721 -5.79 8.77 -30.94
N GLN A 722 -6.90 8.80 -30.22
CA GLN A 722 -7.10 8.11 -28.94
C GLN A 722 -8.33 7.20 -29.02
N ILE A 723 -8.32 6.12 -28.23
CA ILE A 723 -9.41 5.14 -28.14
C ILE A 723 -9.85 5.02 -26.68
N ALA A 724 -11.15 5.18 -26.41
CA ALA A 724 -11.71 4.99 -25.08
C ALA A 724 -12.75 3.87 -25.12
N LEU A 725 -12.52 2.81 -24.35
CA LEU A 725 -13.36 1.62 -24.27
C LEU A 725 -14.29 1.74 -23.07
N PHE A 726 -15.60 1.90 -23.29
CA PHE A 726 -16.61 1.94 -22.24
C PHE A 726 -17.41 0.64 -22.25
N GLY A 727 -17.21 -0.26 -21.27
CA GLY A 727 -18.02 -1.50 -21.15
C GLY A 727 -18.05 -2.20 -19.78
N SER A 728 -18.95 -3.17 -19.62
CA SER A 728 -19.13 -4.12 -18.50
C SER A 728 -18.38 -5.45 -18.62
N ASN A 729 -17.59 -5.92 -17.64
CA ASN A 729 -17.24 -7.37 -17.58
C ASN A 729 -18.33 -8.24 -16.91
N ASP A 730 -19.38 -7.65 -16.34
CA ASP A 730 -20.49 -8.38 -15.69
C ASP A 730 -21.27 -9.27 -16.66
N SER A 731 -21.26 -8.87 -17.93
CA SER A 731 -21.50 -9.77 -19.04
C SER A 731 -20.17 -10.36 -19.44
N ASN A 732 -19.96 -11.66 -19.19
CA ASN A 732 -18.88 -12.44 -19.79
C ASN A 732 -19.04 -12.35 -21.32
N GLY A 733 -18.56 -11.27 -21.93
CA GLY A 733 -18.11 -11.33 -23.32
C GLY A 733 -17.18 -12.53 -23.37
N GLY A 734 -17.34 -13.39 -24.37
CA GLY A 734 -16.46 -14.55 -24.52
C GLY A 734 -14.99 -14.13 -24.42
N GLU A 735 -14.08 -15.09 -24.29
CA GLU A 735 -12.61 -14.92 -24.23
C GLU A 735 -12.00 -14.07 -25.40
N THR A 736 -12.85 -13.53 -26.29
CA THR A 736 -12.56 -12.76 -27.49
C THR A 736 -13.05 -11.30 -27.46
N SER A 737 -13.55 -10.76 -26.33
CA SER A 737 -13.99 -9.35 -26.28
C SER A 737 -12.80 -8.38 -26.20
N ILE A 738 -12.93 -7.20 -26.83
CA ILE A 738 -11.85 -6.19 -26.79
C ILE A 738 -11.62 -5.61 -25.39
N LEU A 739 -12.68 -5.50 -24.57
CA LEU A 739 -12.55 -4.97 -23.22
C LEU A 739 -11.67 -5.88 -22.36
N GLN A 740 -11.94 -7.20 -22.39
CA GLN A 740 -11.13 -8.19 -21.70
C GLN A 740 -9.70 -8.24 -22.26
N TYR A 741 -9.54 -8.25 -23.58
CA TYR A 741 -8.23 -8.22 -24.23
C TYR A 741 -7.39 -7.01 -23.80
N ALA A 742 -7.99 -5.81 -23.73
CA ALA A 742 -7.28 -4.60 -23.31
C ALA A 742 -6.85 -4.66 -21.85
N LEU A 743 -7.69 -5.20 -20.95
CA LEU A 743 -7.36 -5.39 -19.54
C LEU A 743 -6.21 -6.41 -19.35
N GLU A 744 -6.24 -7.52 -20.09
CA GLU A 744 -5.17 -8.54 -20.08
C GLU A 744 -3.83 -8.01 -20.61
N ASN A 745 -3.86 -7.01 -21.48
CA ASN A 745 -2.68 -6.31 -22.00
C ASN A 745 -2.31 -5.06 -21.17
N GLU A 746 -2.79 -4.94 -19.93
CA GLU A 746 -2.44 -3.89 -18.97
C GLU A 746 -2.77 -2.45 -19.42
N VAL A 747 -3.70 -2.29 -20.37
CA VAL A 747 -4.14 -0.95 -20.83
C VAL A 747 -4.63 -0.12 -19.65
N ALA A 748 -4.32 1.18 -19.67
CA ALA A 748 -4.73 2.11 -18.62
C ALA A 748 -6.24 2.04 -18.39
N PHE A 749 -6.62 1.85 -17.13
CA PHE A 749 -7.96 1.43 -16.74
C PHE A 749 -8.49 2.26 -15.57
N SER A 750 -9.78 2.60 -15.63
CA SER A 750 -10.52 3.24 -14.54
C SER A 750 -11.84 2.51 -14.29
N PRO A 751 -12.06 1.94 -13.09
CA PRO A 751 -13.37 1.42 -12.71
C PRO A 751 -14.27 2.59 -12.27
N ILE A 752 -15.55 2.50 -12.63
CA ILE A 752 -16.63 3.28 -12.03
C ILE A 752 -17.45 2.29 -11.22
N THR A 753 -17.40 2.41 -9.89
CA THR A 753 -18.04 1.50 -8.94
C THR A 753 -19.16 2.19 -8.15
N ASN A 754 -19.16 3.53 -8.11
CA ASN A 754 -20.19 4.30 -7.43
C ASN A 754 -21.44 4.47 -8.31
N LEU A 755 -22.60 4.36 -7.66
CA LEU A 755 -23.92 4.49 -8.28
C LEU A 755 -24.21 5.93 -8.70
N TYR A 756 -24.65 6.13 -9.94
CA TYR A 756 -25.01 7.46 -10.48
C TYR A 756 -26.41 7.88 -10.03
N HIS A 757 -26.60 9.18 -9.76
CA HIS A 757 -27.80 9.78 -9.11
C HIS A 757 -28.08 9.35 -7.65
N VAL A 758 -27.27 8.48 -7.08
CA VAL A 758 -27.25 8.23 -5.64
C VAL A 758 -26.18 9.16 -5.04
N PRO A 759 -26.50 9.97 -4.01
CA PRO A 759 -25.47 10.62 -3.20
C PRO A 759 -24.36 9.62 -2.87
N ALA A 760 -23.09 9.92 -3.14
CA ALA A 760 -22.10 8.85 -3.10
C ALA A 760 -21.44 8.65 -1.72
N ARG A 761 -21.14 7.36 -1.47
CA ARG A 761 -20.24 6.69 -0.49
C ARG A 761 -20.75 6.22 0.86
N GLY A 762 -21.90 5.54 0.83
CA GLY A 762 -22.31 4.67 1.91
C GLY A 762 -21.66 3.35 1.74
N LEU A 763 -21.56 2.62 2.84
CA LEU A 763 -21.36 1.18 2.81
C LEU A 763 -22.26 0.51 1.78
N SER A 764 -23.38 1.06 1.30
CA SER A 764 -24.20 0.50 0.22
C SER A 764 -23.43 0.14 -1.07
N ALA A 765 -22.38 0.87 -1.46
CA ALA A 765 -21.55 0.53 -2.64
C ALA A 765 -20.41 -0.44 -2.30
N LEU A 766 -19.87 -0.39 -1.06
CA LEU A 766 -18.85 -1.33 -0.57
C LEU A 766 -19.44 -2.65 -0.04
N LEU A 767 -20.71 -2.64 0.37
CA LEU A 767 -21.55 -3.80 0.74
C LEU A 767 -22.07 -4.49 -0.52
N ASN A 768 -21.93 -3.89 -1.71
CA ASN A 768 -22.32 -4.50 -2.96
C ASN A 768 -21.15 -4.47 -3.95
N PRO A 769 -20.16 -5.37 -3.79
CA PRO A 769 -19.14 -5.60 -4.83
C PRO A 769 -19.74 -6.08 -6.17
N ASN A 770 -21.06 -6.32 -6.24
CA ASN A 770 -21.78 -6.84 -7.42
C ASN A 770 -22.75 -5.85 -8.09
N GLY A 771 -22.70 -4.53 -7.80
CA GLY A 771 -23.49 -3.53 -8.55
C GLY A 771 -25.02 -3.57 -8.37
N MET A 772 -25.52 -4.20 -7.30
CA MET A 772 -26.95 -4.23 -6.98
C MET A 772 -27.45 -2.87 -6.46
N GLN A 773 -28.18 -2.12 -7.29
CA GLN A 773 -28.91 -0.89 -6.94
C GLN A 773 -30.34 -1.20 -6.48
N GLN A 774 -31.00 -0.23 -5.80
CA GLN A 774 -32.36 -0.31 -5.24
C GLN A 774 -33.30 -1.24 -6.01
N PHE A 775 -33.67 -2.33 -5.34
CA PHE A 775 -34.74 -3.21 -5.77
C PHE A 775 -36.02 -2.39 -6.03
N PRO A 776 -36.77 -2.65 -7.11
CA PRO A 776 -38.02 -1.99 -7.44
C PRO A 776 -38.92 -1.68 -6.24
N ASN A 777 -39.56 -0.51 -6.24
CA ASN A 777 -40.50 -0.12 -5.19
C ASN A 777 -41.71 -1.07 -5.12
N GLU A 778 -42.02 -1.72 -6.24
CA GLU A 778 -43.15 -2.63 -6.37
C GLU A 778 -42.74 -3.91 -7.12
N TYR A 779 -42.99 -5.04 -6.48
CA TYR A 779 -42.79 -6.37 -7.05
C TYR A 779 -44.12 -7.08 -7.25
N LEU A 780 -44.30 -7.64 -8.44
CA LEU A 780 -45.41 -8.54 -8.74
C LEU A 780 -44.83 -9.87 -9.24
N VAL A 781 -45.02 -10.93 -8.47
CA VAL A 781 -44.66 -12.29 -8.88
C VAL A 781 -45.95 -13.07 -9.07
N GLU A 782 -46.10 -13.69 -10.23
CA GLU A 782 -47.25 -14.51 -10.58
C GLU A 782 -46.80 -15.85 -11.18
N SER A 783 -47.23 -16.93 -10.54
CA SER A 783 -47.05 -18.29 -11.06
C SER A 783 -48.15 -18.58 -12.07
N ALA A 784 -47.75 -18.95 -13.29
CA ALA A 784 -48.64 -19.40 -14.35
C ALA A 784 -48.60 -20.93 -14.44
N GLU A 785 -49.75 -21.59 -14.61
CA GLU A 785 -49.80 -23.03 -14.93
C GLU A 785 -49.44 -23.29 -16.41
N GLY A 786 -48.36 -22.67 -16.87
CA GLY A 786 -47.86 -22.76 -18.23
C GLY A 786 -47.00 -23.99 -18.48
N ARG A 787 -46.93 -24.40 -19.74
CA ARG A 787 -46.01 -25.45 -20.19
C ARG A 787 -45.10 -24.92 -21.26
N PHE A 788 -43.83 -25.31 -21.16
CA PHE A 788 -42.84 -24.99 -22.17
C PHE A 788 -42.93 -25.98 -23.33
N HIS A 789 -43.13 -25.46 -24.54
CA HIS A 789 -43.18 -26.25 -25.75
C HIS A 789 -41.76 -26.35 -26.34
N GLU A 790 -41.13 -27.53 -26.21
CA GLU A 790 -39.70 -27.69 -26.52
C GLU A 790 -39.35 -27.50 -28.00
N ILE A 791 -40.30 -27.71 -28.92
CA ILE A 791 -40.09 -27.53 -30.36
C ILE A 791 -40.11 -26.05 -30.72
N ASP A 792 -41.10 -25.32 -30.22
CA ASP A 792 -41.32 -23.91 -30.57
C ASP A 792 -40.52 -22.95 -29.67
N ASN A 793 -39.89 -23.44 -28.61
CA ASN A 793 -39.20 -22.62 -27.60
C ASN A 793 -40.09 -21.56 -26.94
N THR A 794 -41.39 -21.84 -26.79
CA THR A 794 -42.38 -20.89 -26.27
C THR A 794 -43.13 -21.43 -25.05
N ASN A 795 -43.75 -20.51 -24.31
CA ASN A 795 -44.72 -20.80 -23.28
C ASN A 795 -45.93 -19.88 -23.48
N ASP A 796 -46.95 -20.44 -24.13
CA ASP A 796 -48.12 -19.69 -24.56
C ASP A 796 -48.91 -19.09 -23.39
N VAL A 797 -48.98 -19.80 -22.26
CA VAL A 797 -49.72 -19.35 -21.08
C VAL A 797 -49.06 -18.12 -20.47
N GLU A 798 -47.73 -18.09 -20.35
CA GLU A 798 -47.02 -16.89 -19.92
C GLU A 798 -47.23 -15.72 -20.88
N ALA A 799 -47.18 -15.96 -22.20
CA ALA A 799 -47.40 -14.93 -23.21
C ALA A 799 -48.80 -14.31 -23.11
N GLN A 800 -49.86 -15.14 -22.96
CA GLN A 800 -51.22 -14.66 -22.75
C GLN A 800 -51.35 -13.85 -21.45
N HIS A 801 -50.62 -14.26 -20.42
CA HIS A 801 -50.66 -13.61 -19.12
C HIS A 801 -50.05 -12.21 -19.14
N ILE A 802 -48.95 -12.04 -19.87
CA ILE A 802 -48.35 -10.73 -20.15
C ILE A 802 -49.37 -9.77 -20.79
N ILE A 803 -50.14 -10.24 -21.78
CA ILE A 803 -51.18 -9.42 -22.41
C ILE A 803 -52.23 -8.95 -21.38
N ARG A 804 -52.62 -9.81 -20.43
CA ARG A 804 -53.54 -9.42 -19.35
C ARG A 804 -52.92 -8.37 -18.43
N GLN A 805 -51.64 -8.49 -18.11
CA GLN A 805 -50.91 -7.54 -17.25
C GLN A 805 -50.76 -6.16 -17.89
N LEU A 806 -50.51 -6.09 -19.20
CA LEU A 806 -50.47 -4.80 -19.93
C LEU A 806 -51.79 -4.03 -19.83
N ASN A 807 -52.93 -4.73 -19.79
CA ASN A 807 -54.22 -4.10 -19.60
C ASN A 807 -54.40 -3.51 -18.19
N GLN A 808 -53.56 -3.86 -17.21
CA GLN A 808 -53.62 -3.35 -15.84
C GLN A 808 -52.71 -2.13 -15.59
N VAL A 809 -51.77 -1.83 -16.51
CA VAL A 809 -50.84 -0.69 -16.38
C VAL A 809 -51.60 0.64 -16.26
N LYS A 810 -51.34 1.42 -15.21
CA LYS A 810 -52.02 2.70 -14.96
C LYS A 810 -51.23 3.88 -15.53
N GLN A 811 -51.92 5.00 -15.79
CA GLN A 811 -51.27 6.26 -16.16
C GLN A 811 -50.58 6.89 -14.95
N THR A 812 -49.48 7.60 -15.20
CA THR A 812 -48.79 8.43 -14.21
C THR A 812 -49.65 9.64 -13.79
N PRO A 813 -49.32 10.33 -12.67
CA PRO A 813 -50.05 11.54 -12.24
C PRO A 813 -50.16 12.63 -13.32
N GLN A 814 -49.23 12.66 -14.28
CA GLN A 814 -49.22 13.58 -15.42
C GLN A 814 -50.10 13.12 -16.60
N ARG A 815 -50.90 12.05 -16.42
CA ARG A 815 -51.78 11.44 -17.44
C ARG A 815 -51.04 10.88 -18.67
N VAL A 816 -49.80 10.44 -18.49
CA VAL A 816 -49.00 9.76 -19.53
C VAL A 816 -48.79 8.30 -19.09
N TYR A 817 -48.58 7.38 -20.04
CA TYR A 817 -48.22 6.01 -19.67
C TYR A 817 -46.71 5.90 -19.37
N PRO A 818 -46.32 5.06 -18.39
CA PRO A 818 -44.92 4.74 -18.13
C PRO A 818 -44.27 4.00 -19.31
N THR A 819 -42.95 4.01 -19.37
CA THR A 819 -42.17 3.16 -20.29
C THR A 819 -42.23 1.70 -19.84
N VAL A 820 -42.53 0.77 -20.76
CA VAL A 820 -42.75 -0.65 -20.42
C VAL A 820 -41.86 -1.58 -21.26
N GLY A 821 -41.00 -2.34 -20.60
CA GLY A 821 -40.21 -3.40 -21.24
C GLY A 821 -40.84 -4.75 -21.01
N ILE A 822 -41.04 -5.54 -22.06
CA ILE A 822 -41.45 -6.95 -21.96
C ILE A 822 -40.27 -7.81 -22.36
N VAL A 823 -39.86 -8.75 -21.52
CA VAL A 823 -38.64 -9.54 -21.71
C VAL A 823 -38.94 -11.03 -21.69
N ALA A 824 -38.33 -11.76 -22.61
CA ALA A 824 -38.38 -13.22 -22.66
C ALA A 824 -36.98 -13.84 -22.74
N PHE A 825 -36.82 -15.04 -22.17
CA PHE A 825 -35.57 -15.82 -22.21
C PHE A 825 -35.32 -16.55 -23.53
N THR A 826 -36.24 -16.51 -24.49
CA THR A 826 -36.05 -17.08 -25.85
C THR A 826 -36.53 -16.08 -26.90
N VAL A 827 -35.91 -16.13 -28.08
CA VAL A 827 -36.28 -15.26 -29.22
C VAL A 827 -37.69 -15.60 -29.69
N GLU A 828 -38.03 -16.88 -29.73
CA GLU A 828 -39.33 -17.37 -30.16
C GLU A 828 -40.46 -16.93 -29.22
N GLN A 829 -40.21 -16.87 -27.91
CA GLN A 829 -41.18 -16.34 -26.95
C GLN A 829 -41.39 -14.82 -27.12
N ARG A 830 -40.31 -14.06 -27.36
CA ARG A 830 -40.42 -12.63 -27.71
C ARG A 830 -41.30 -12.45 -28.95
N ASP A 831 -41.05 -13.24 -29.99
CA ASP A 831 -41.78 -13.16 -31.26
C ASP A 831 -43.24 -13.59 -31.09
N LEU A 832 -43.52 -14.61 -30.27
CA LEU A 832 -44.89 -15.00 -29.92
C LEU A 832 -45.66 -13.86 -29.25
N ILE A 833 -45.06 -13.21 -28.25
CA ILE A 833 -45.67 -12.07 -27.55
C ILE A 833 -45.89 -10.89 -28.52
N ALA A 834 -44.89 -10.57 -29.34
CA ALA A 834 -45.00 -9.52 -30.35
C ALA A 834 -46.12 -9.81 -31.36
N ASN A 835 -46.26 -11.08 -31.78
CA ASN A 835 -47.33 -11.52 -32.67
C ASN A 835 -48.71 -11.40 -32.02
N TYR A 836 -48.86 -11.66 -30.71
CA TYR A 836 -50.10 -11.42 -29.98
C TYR A 836 -50.46 -9.95 -29.91
N LEU A 837 -49.50 -9.07 -29.63
CA LEU A 837 -49.72 -7.62 -29.67
C LEU A 837 -50.12 -7.16 -31.07
N LEU A 838 -49.49 -7.69 -32.12
CA LEU A 838 -49.84 -7.37 -33.50
C LEU A 838 -51.26 -7.83 -33.86
N LYS A 839 -51.64 -9.06 -33.50
CA LYS A 839 -53.00 -9.59 -33.74
C LYS A 839 -54.07 -8.76 -33.03
N LEU A 840 -53.84 -8.37 -31.77
CA LEU A 840 -54.77 -7.51 -31.02
C LEU A 840 -54.96 -6.15 -31.71
N LYS A 841 -53.86 -5.57 -32.23
CA LYS A 841 -53.91 -4.32 -33.00
C LYS A 841 -54.68 -4.47 -34.31
N GLN A 842 -54.42 -5.55 -35.06
CA GLN A 842 -55.08 -5.80 -36.35
C GLN A 842 -56.58 -6.10 -36.21
N GLN A 843 -56.98 -6.78 -35.13
CA GLN A 843 -58.37 -7.18 -34.87
C GLN A 843 -59.18 -6.10 -34.15
N ASN A 844 -58.59 -4.95 -33.79
CA ASN A 844 -59.21 -3.91 -32.97
C ASN A 844 -59.86 -4.46 -31.68
N ALA A 845 -59.21 -5.45 -31.07
CA ALA A 845 -59.71 -6.08 -29.84
C ALA A 845 -59.66 -5.11 -28.64
N VAL A 846 -60.44 -5.41 -27.60
CA VAL A 846 -60.45 -4.65 -26.33
C VAL A 846 -59.01 -4.59 -25.78
N GLY A 847 -58.47 -3.38 -25.62
CA GLY A 847 -57.08 -3.13 -25.20
C GLY A 847 -56.14 -2.62 -26.31
N SER A 848 -56.52 -2.71 -27.60
CA SER A 848 -55.70 -2.24 -28.74
C SER A 848 -55.27 -0.77 -28.63
N GLU A 849 -56.19 0.13 -28.25
CA GLU A 849 -55.89 1.56 -28.10
C GLU A 849 -54.85 1.80 -26.99
N LYS A 850 -54.96 1.08 -25.88
CA LYS A 850 -54.02 1.17 -24.76
C LYS A 850 -52.63 0.68 -25.15
N ILE A 851 -52.54 -0.43 -25.86
CA ILE A 851 -51.27 -0.97 -26.39
C ILE A 851 -50.59 0.06 -27.31
N GLN A 852 -51.34 0.69 -28.22
CA GLN A 852 -50.78 1.72 -29.10
C GLN A 852 -50.27 2.95 -28.33
N GLN A 853 -50.96 3.34 -27.26
CA GLN A 853 -50.51 4.43 -26.39
C GLN A 853 -49.26 4.07 -25.59
N LEU A 854 -49.12 2.81 -25.15
CA LEU A 854 -47.91 2.29 -24.52
C LEU A 854 -46.73 2.27 -25.49
N GLU A 855 -46.90 1.79 -26.73
CA GLU A 855 -45.86 1.78 -27.77
C GLU A 855 -45.36 3.20 -28.07
N ARG A 856 -46.28 4.17 -28.19
CA ARG A 856 -45.93 5.59 -28.38
C ARG A 856 -45.12 6.18 -27.24
N ASN A 857 -45.30 5.66 -26.02
CA ASN A 857 -44.56 6.05 -24.83
C ASN A 857 -43.34 5.15 -24.56
N GLY A 858 -42.93 4.31 -25.52
CA GLY A 858 -41.69 3.54 -25.44
C GLY A 858 -41.85 2.09 -24.98
N MET A 859 -43.04 1.48 -25.12
CA MET A 859 -43.19 0.05 -24.88
C MET A 859 -42.53 -0.80 -25.98
N GLY A 860 -41.83 -1.88 -25.58
CA GLY A 860 -41.25 -2.85 -26.50
C GLY A 860 -41.22 -4.28 -25.95
N VAL A 861 -40.98 -5.24 -26.85
CA VAL A 861 -40.80 -6.67 -26.52
C VAL A 861 -39.39 -7.08 -26.91
N PHE A 862 -38.67 -7.68 -25.98
CA PHE A 862 -37.24 -7.93 -26.07
C PHE A 862 -36.92 -9.38 -25.71
N PHE A 863 -35.95 -9.94 -26.42
CA PHE A 863 -35.19 -11.07 -25.92
C PHE A 863 -34.25 -10.55 -24.83
N ILE A 864 -33.97 -11.36 -23.80
CA ILE A 864 -33.24 -10.88 -22.62
C ILE A 864 -31.89 -10.23 -22.93
N ASP A 865 -31.15 -10.69 -23.93
CA ASP A 865 -29.89 -10.05 -24.33
C ASP A 865 -30.08 -8.67 -25.01
N GLU A 866 -31.29 -8.34 -25.46
CA GLU A 866 -31.64 -7.03 -26.04
C GLU A 866 -31.99 -5.99 -24.96
N LEU A 867 -32.01 -6.39 -23.68
CA LEU A 867 -32.33 -5.53 -22.54
C LEU A 867 -31.16 -4.62 -22.12
N PHE A 868 -29.94 -4.89 -22.58
CA PHE A 868 -28.76 -4.06 -22.30
C PHE A 868 -28.92 -2.62 -22.81
N GLY A 869 -28.52 -1.64 -21.98
CA GLY A 869 -28.68 -0.22 -22.30
C GLY A 869 -30.13 0.29 -22.40
N GLN A 870 -31.15 -0.55 -22.19
CA GLN A 870 -32.55 -0.13 -22.14
C GLN A 870 -32.96 0.26 -20.72
N HIS A 871 -33.77 1.33 -20.61
CA HIS A 871 -34.34 1.80 -19.35
C HIS A 871 -35.86 1.80 -19.45
N PHE A 872 -36.52 1.19 -18.46
CA PHE A 872 -37.98 1.12 -18.37
C PHE A 872 -38.44 1.48 -16.95
N ASP A 873 -39.58 2.12 -16.85
CA ASP A 873 -40.25 2.35 -15.57
C ASP A 873 -40.83 1.01 -15.05
N ILE A 874 -41.43 0.22 -15.94
CA ILE A 874 -42.01 -1.10 -15.65
C ILE A 874 -41.32 -2.16 -16.52
N LEU A 875 -40.86 -3.25 -15.91
CA LEU A 875 -40.34 -4.42 -16.59
C LEU A 875 -41.21 -5.64 -16.34
N ILE A 876 -41.63 -6.32 -17.40
CA ILE A 876 -42.43 -7.55 -17.34
C ILE A 876 -41.59 -8.69 -17.91
N LEU A 877 -41.26 -9.67 -17.07
CA LEU A 877 -40.44 -10.82 -17.42
C LEU A 877 -41.30 -12.08 -17.62
N SER A 878 -41.19 -12.70 -18.80
CA SER A 878 -41.53 -14.10 -19.03
C SER A 878 -40.30 -14.94 -18.71
N CYS A 879 -40.36 -15.82 -17.70
CA CYS A 879 -39.28 -16.78 -17.47
C CYS A 879 -39.15 -17.79 -18.62
N THR A 880 -40.20 -17.93 -19.44
CA THR A 880 -40.32 -18.81 -20.61
C THR A 880 -40.28 -20.30 -20.25
N PHE A 881 -39.22 -20.74 -19.58
CA PHE A 881 -39.01 -22.12 -19.22
C PHE A 881 -40.02 -22.60 -18.16
N GLY A 882 -40.39 -23.86 -18.25
CA GLY A 882 -41.38 -24.47 -17.37
C GLY A 882 -41.47 -25.98 -17.57
N THR A 883 -42.51 -26.58 -17.03
CA THR A 883 -42.77 -28.01 -17.21
C THR A 883 -43.18 -28.33 -18.65
N VAL A 884 -42.82 -29.50 -19.17
CA VAL A 884 -43.17 -29.93 -20.54
C VAL A 884 -44.41 -30.83 -20.57
N ASN A 885 -44.80 -31.40 -19.43
CA ASN A 885 -45.89 -32.37 -19.32
C ASN A 885 -46.67 -32.26 -18.00
N LEU A 886 -47.82 -32.95 -17.93
CA LEU A 886 -48.67 -33.04 -16.73
C LEU A 886 -47.98 -33.70 -15.52
N GLN A 887 -46.90 -34.45 -15.76
CA GLN A 887 -46.14 -35.16 -14.73
C GLN A 887 -45.13 -34.25 -14.02
N GLY A 888 -45.01 -32.99 -14.45
CA GLY A 888 -44.10 -32.01 -13.85
C GLY A 888 -42.64 -32.16 -14.27
N SER A 889 -42.35 -32.86 -15.37
CA SER A 889 -41.00 -32.93 -15.93
C SER A 889 -40.57 -31.56 -16.44
N LEU A 890 -39.42 -31.08 -15.98
CA LEU A 890 -38.82 -29.83 -16.40
C LEU A 890 -38.09 -30.01 -17.74
N THR A 891 -38.11 -29.00 -18.62
CA THR A 891 -37.34 -29.03 -19.87
C THR A 891 -35.84 -29.16 -19.62
N LYS A 892 -35.14 -29.91 -20.48
CA LYS A 892 -33.67 -29.97 -20.47
C LYS A 892 -33.02 -28.66 -20.92
N LYS A 893 -33.75 -27.81 -21.65
CA LYS A 893 -33.24 -26.52 -22.13
C LYS A 893 -32.98 -25.52 -21.00
N ILE A 894 -33.51 -25.75 -19.80
CA ILE A 894 -33.22 -24.95 -18.59
C ILE A 894 -31.71 -24.92 -18.27
N ILE A 895 -30.94 -25.92 -18.71
CA ILE A 895 -29.48 -25.98 -18.53
C ILE A 895 -28.79 -24.74 -19.13
N PHE A 896 -29.39 -24.11 -20.14
CA PHE A 896 -28.91 -22.84 -20.69
C PHE A 896 -28.72 -21.77 -19.60
N LEU A 897 -29.62 -21.67 -18.62
CA LEU A 897 -29.50 -20.67 -17.55
C LEU A 897 -28.21 -20.86 -16.73
N ASN A 898 -27.69 -22.09 -16.65
CA ASN A 898 -26.45 -22.41 -15.94
C ASN A 898 -25.19 -22.31 -16.81
N THR A 899 -25.32 -21.91 -18.07
CA THR A 899 -24.17 -21.53 -18.90
C THR A 899 -23.68 -20.13 -18.50
N PRO A 900 -22.42 -19.75 -18.80
CA PRO A 900 -21.92 -18.41 -18.52
C PRO A 900 -22.81 -17.30 -19.11
N GLU A 901 -23.37 -17.52 -20.30
CA GLU A 901 -24.29 -16.60 -20.96
C GLU A 901 -25.62 -16.48 -20.18
N GLY A 902 -26.23 -17.61 -19.82
CA GLY A 902 -27.46 -17.62 -19.01
C GLY A 902 -27.29 -16.98 -17.64
N ILE A 903 -26.16 -17.23 -16.95
CA ILE A 903 -25.83 -16.63 -15.65
C ILE A 903 -25.74 -15.10 -15.79
N SER A 904 -25.05 -14.62 -16.83
CA SER A 904 -24.94 -13.19 -17.14
C SER A 904 -26.31 -12.55 -17.38
N GLN A 905 -27.19 -13.20 -18.16
CA GLN A 905 -28.54 -12.71 -18.43
C GLN A 905 -29.39 -12.60 -17.16
N VAL A 906 -29.29 -13.59 -16.27
CA VAL A 906 -29.96 -13.56 -14.95
C VAL A 906 -29.38 -12.46 -14.07
N LYS A 907 -28.06 -12.30 -13.99
CA LYS A 907 -27.43 -11.22 -13.23
C LYS A 907 -27.81 -9.83 -13.73
N MET A 908 -27.80 -9.63 -15.05
CA MET A 908 -28.24 -8.39 -15.69
C MET A 908 -29.68 -8.06 -15.27
N LEU A 909 -30.58 -9.04 -15.35
CA LEU A 909 -31.98 -8.88 -14.96
C LEU A 909 -32.14 -8.51 -13.47
N ILE A 910 -31.42 -9.21 -12.59
CA ILE A 910 -31.40 -8.93 -11.14
C ILE A 910 -30.96 -7.47 -10.89
N ASN A 911 -30.01 -6.98 -11.69
CA ASN A 911 -29.41 -5.65 -11.55
C ASN A 911 -30.13 -4.54 -12.35
N LYS A 912 -31.26 -4.80 -13.03
CA LYS A 912 -31.95 -3.75 -13.81
C LYS A 912 -32.70 -2.76 -12.90
N PRO A 913 -32.38 -1.45 -12.96
CA PRO A 913 -33.07 -0.44 -12.16
C PRO A 913 -34.43 -0.12 -12.80
N VAL A 914 -35.51 -0.54 -12.15
CA VAL A 914 -36.89 -0.28 -12.60
C VAL A 914 -37.77 0.10 -11.42
N GLN A 915 -38.82 0.90 -11.65
CA GLN A 915 -39.74 1.29 -10.58
C GLN A 915 -40.64 0.12 -10.16
N GLN A 916 -41.03 -0.69 -11.15
CA GLN A 916 -41.86 -1.88 -10.94
C GLN A 916 -41.30 -3.07 -11.75
N LEU A 917 -41.18 -4.23 -11.10
CA LEU A 917 -40.81 -5.50 -11.75
C LEU A 917 -41.95 -6.51 -11.62
N GLN A 918 -42.36 -7.07 -12.76
CA GLN A 918 -43.34 -8.14 -12.83
C GLN A 918 -42.66 -9.42 -13.35
N ILE A 919 -42.70 -10.50 -12.56
CA ILE A 919 -42.12 -11.79 -12.92
C ILE A 919 -43.25 -12.81 -13.11
N ILE A 920 -43.29 -13.39 -14.31
CA ILE A 920 -44.24 -14.44 -14.69
C ILE A 920 -43.43 -15.71 -14.93
N HIS A 921 -43.71 -16.76 -14.16
CA HIS A 921 -42.98 -18.02 -14.26
C HIS A 921 -43.91 -19.23 -14.20
N SER A 922 -43.49 -20.32 -14.83
CA SER A 922 -44.23 -21.60 -14.82
C SER A 922 -43.54 -22.71 -14.02
N PHE A 923 -42.68 -22.33 -13.06
CA PHE A 923 -42.04 -23.26 -12.11
C PHE A 923 -42.95 -23.58 -10.92
N SER A 924 -42.99 -24.85 -10.50
CA SER A 924 -43.63 -25.24 -9.23
C SER A 924 -42.69 -25.00 -8.04
N GLU A 925 -43.27 -24.91 -6.83
CA GLU A 925 -42.48 -24.65 -5.61
C GLU A 925 -41.41 -25.72 -5.35
N ASP A 926 -41.74 -27.01 -5.57
CA ASP A 926 -40.79 -28.12 -5.48
C ASP A 926 -39.56 -27.95 -6.40
N GLN A 927 -39.74 -27.29 -7.56
CA GLN A 927 -38.63 -27.06 -8.50
C GLN A 927 -37.79 -25.86 -8.08
N LEU A 928 -38.43 -24.77 -7.65
CA LEU A 928 -37.74 -23.61 -7.09
C LEU A 928 -36.91 -24.02 -5.86
N GLU A 929 -37.43 -24.90 -5.01
CA GLU A 929 -36.68 -25.43 -3.86
C GLU A 929 -35.46 -26.25 -4.28
N LYS A 930 -35.60 -27.13 -5.29
CA LYS A 930 -34.47 -27.86 -5.85
C LYS A 930 -33.39 -26.94 -6.42
N PHE A 931 -33.78 -25.87 -7.11
CA PHE A 931 -32.82 -24.88 -7.61
C PHE A 931 -32.09 -24.15 -6.47
N ARG A 932 -32.81 -23.80 -5.39
CA ARG A 932 -32.22 -23.12 -4.22
C ARG A 932 -31.18 -23.96 -3.47
N ILE A 933 -31.32 -25.30 -3.47
CA ILE A 933 -30.38 -26.22 -2.81
C ILE A 933 -29.10 -26.40 -3.63
N LYS A 934 -29.18 -26.34 -4.96
CA LYS A 934 -28.05 -26.61 -5.87
C LYS A 934 -27.24 -25.35 -6.18
N GLN A 935 -26.49 -24.85 -5.21
CA GLN A 935 -25.67 -23.63 -5.38
C GLN A 935 -24.65 -23.69 -6.53
N TRP A 936 -24.21 -24.88 -6.94
CA TRP A 936 -23.28 -25.05 -8.07
C TRP A 936 -23.94 -24.90 -9.45
N GLU A 937 -25.28 -24.93 -9.54
CA GLU A 937 -26.06 -24.60 -10.74
C GLU A 937 -26.45 -23.11 -10.68
N GLU A 938 -25.44 -22.24 -10.78
CA GLU A 938 -25.49 -20.82 -10.40
C GLU A 938 -26.67 -20.04 -11.00
N GLY A 939 -26.98 -20.20 -12.28
CA GLY A 939 -28.01 -19.38 -12.93
C GLY A 939 -29.43 -19.75 -12.51
N THR A 940 -29.76 -21.04 -12.44
CA THR A 940 -31.04 -21.50 -11.88
C THR A 940 -31.16 -21.17 -10.39
N TRP A 941 -30.06 -21.29 -9.65
CA TRP A 941 -29.99 -20.90 -8.25
C TRP A 941 -30.25 -19.39 -8.07
N LEU A 942 -29.61 -18.53 -8.85
CA LEU A 942 -29.81 -17.08 -8.83
C LEU A 942 -31.27 -16.72 -9.18
N LEU A 943 -31.83 -17.29 -10.25
CA LEU A 943 -33.19 -17.01 -10.67
C LEU A 943 -34.21 -17.42 -9.59
N ALA A 944 -34.05 -18.58 -8.97
CA ALA A 944 -34.97 -19.06 -7.94
C ALA A 944 -34.92 -18.21 -6.66
N ASN A 945 -33.73 -17.79 -6.24
CA ASN A 945 -33.58 -16.89 -5.10
C ASN A 945 -34.03 -15.46 -5.44
N PHE A 946 -33.91 -15.01 -6.69
CA PHE A 946 -34.43 -13.73 -7.14
C PHE A 946 -35.96 -13.68 -7.12
N ILE A 947 -36.62 -14.74 -7.58
CA ILE A 947 -38.09 -14.89 -7.46
C ILE A 947 -38.50 -14.83 -5.99
N GLN A 948 -37.81 -15.58 -5.11
CA GLN A 948 -38.09 -15.57 -3.67
C GLN A 948 -37.87 -14.19 -3.03
N LEU A 949 -36.84 -13.46 -3.47
CA LEU A 949 -36.58 -12.10 -3.01
C LEU A 949 -37.74 -11.17 -3.39
N ALA A 950 -38.19 -11.22 -4.65
CA ALA A 950 -39.32 -10.44 -5.13
C ALA A 950 -40.62 -10.73 -4.33
N GLU A 951 -40.88 -11.99 -3.99
CA GLU A 951 -41.99 -12.37 -3.10
C GLU A 951 -41.83 -11.84 -1.68
N ALA A 952 -40.64 -11.94 -1.08
CA ALA A 952 -40.36 -11.45 0.27
C ALA A 952 -40.51 -9.92 0.36
N MET A 953 -40.13 -9.19 -0.70
CA MET A 953 -40.33 -7.75 -0.81
C MET A 953 -41.82 -7.39 -0.89
N ARG A 954 -42.58 -8.08 -1.75
CA ARG A 954 -44.04 -7.92 -1.85
C ARG A 954 -44.74 -8.17 -0.51
N ALA A 955 -44.26 -9.15 0.27
CA ALA A 955 -44.79 -9.48 1.59
C ALA A 955 -44.34 -8.51 2.71
N GLY A 956 -43.40 -7.59 2.45
CA GLY A 956 -42.85 -6.68 3.45
C GLY A 956 -41.97 -7.37 4.51
N ASN A 957 -41.42 -8.56 4.23
CA ASN A 957 -40.62 -9.33 5.19
C ASN A 957 -39.15 -8.86 5.22
N THR A 958 -38.90 -7.77 5.93
CA THR A 958 -37.58 -7.10 5.98
C THR A 958 -36.41 -7.98 6.40
N LYS A 959 -36.64 -8.98 7.27
CA LYS A 959 -35.58 -9.91 7.70
C LYS A 959 -35.16 -10.87 6.59
N GLN A 960 -36.13 -11.46 5.90
CA GLN A 960 -35.89 -12.40 4.82
C GLN A 960 -35.32 -11.69 3.59
N VAL A 961 -35.80 -10.47 3.32
CA VAL A 961 -35.24 -9.60 2.27
C VAL A 961 -33.75 -9.37 2.50
N LYS A 962 -33.34 -8.95 3.70
CA LYS A 962 -31.94 -8.69 4.01
C LYS A 962 -31.07 -9.96 3.82
N HIS A 963 -31.55 -11.11 4.29
CA HIS A 963 -30.82 -12.37 4.15
C HIS A 963 -30.66 -12.82 2.68
N LEU A 964 -31.71 -12.71 1.88
CA LEU A 964 -31.66 -13.07 0.46
C LEU A 964 -30.80 -12.09 -0.35
N GLN A 965 -30.80 -10.80 0.01
CA GLN A 965 -29.90 -9.81 -0.56
C GLN A 965 -28.43 -10.15 -0.29
N GLU A 966 -28.09 -10.51 0.95
CA GLU A 966 -26.75 -10.96 1.36
C GLU A 966 -26.31 -12.27 0.67
N MET A 967 -27.26 -13.11 0.29
CA MET A 967 -26.99 -14.40 -0.36
C MET A 967 -26.79 -14.24 -1.88
N ILE A 968 -27.67 -13.50 -2.56
CA ILE A 968 -27.66 -13.31 -4.02
C ILE A 968 -26.55 -12.33 -4.44
N GLY A 969 -26.32 -11.27 -3.65
CA GLY A 969 -25.15 -10.41 -3.77
C GLY A 969 -24.18 -10.79 -2.67
N LYS A 970 -23.01 -11.37 -2.98
CA LYS A 970 -21.96 -11.57 -1.97
C LYS A 970 -21.61 -10.22 -1.35
N VAL A 971 -22.20 -9.90 -0.21
CA VAL A 971 -21.88 -8.72 0.60
C VAL A 971 -20.59 -9.06 1.33
N GLU A 972 -19.44 -8.67 0.80
CA GLU A 972 -18.29 -8.48 1.70
C GLU A 972 -18.67 -7.34 2.63
N GLU A 973 -18.82 -7.62 3.94
CA GLU A 973 -18.97 -6.56 4.92
C GLU A 973 -17.79 -5.58 4.76
N PRO A 974 -18.04 -4.27 4.58
CA PRO A 974 -16.96 -3.34 4.42
C PRO A 974 -16.15 -3.36 5.70
N LYS A 975 -14.85 -3.58 5.54
CA LYS A 975 -13.89 -3.41 6.61
C LYS A 975 -14.04 -1.98 7.11
N ALA A 976 -14.68 -1.81 8.27
CA ALA A 976 -14.79 -0.52 8.93
C ALA A 976 -13.41 0.14 8.93
N SER A 977 -13.32 1.35 8.35
CA SER A 977 -12.08 2.12 8.33
C SER A 977 -11.60 2.28 9.78
N LYS A 978 -10.44 1.69 10.09
CA LYS A 978 -9.76 1.81 11.39
C LYS A 978 -8.79 2.98 11.33
N SER A 979 -9.29 4.20 11.05
CA SER A 979 -8.45 5.39 11.06
C SER A 979 -7.83 5.59 12.44
N LEU A 980 -6.51 5.42 12.53
CA LEU A 980 -5.71 5.61 13.74
C LEU A 980 -5.68 7.07 14.12
N PHE A 981 -5.59 7.97 13.13
CA PHE A 981 -5.62 9.41 13.39
C PHE A 981 -6.94 9.83 14.02
N THR A 982 -8.08 9.36 13.50
CA THR A 982 -9.41 9.66 14.08
C THR A 982 -9.51 9.15 15.52
N GLN A 983 -8.94 7.98 15.81
CA GLN A 983 -8.87 7.44 17.17
C GLN A 983 -8.09 8.36 18.11
N GLU A 984 -6.97 8.91 17.66
CA GLU A 984 -6.14 9.82 18.45
C GLU A 984 -6.79 11.19 18.67
N VAL A 985 -7.54 11.70 17.68
CA VAL A 985 -8.39 12.89 17.86
C VAL A 985 -9.42 12.66 18.97
N ILE A 986 -10.09 11.52 18.98
CA ILE A 986 -11.06 11.17 20.05
C ILE A 986 -10.37 11.12 21.41
N ASN A 987 -9.21 10.45 21.49
CA ASN A 987 -8.44 10.34 22.73
C ASN A 987 -8.05 11.72 23.29
N ALA A 988 -7.67 12.66 22.41
CA ALA A 988 -7.34 14.03 22.81
C ALA A 988 -8.55 14.88 23.20
N LEU A 989 -9.76 14.54 22.72
CA LEU A 989 -11.01 15.24 23.06
C LEU A 989 -11.70 14.70 24.33
N ARG A 990 -11.36 13.48 24.79
CA ARG A 990 -11.91 12.86 26.01
C ARG A 990 -11.89 13.75 27.27
N PRO A 991 -10.86 14.58 27.52
CA PRO A 991 -10.87 15.48 28.68
C PRO A 991 -11.97 16.55 28.65
N TYR A 992 -12.55 16.84 27.47
CA TYR A 992 -13.52 17.91 27.27
C TYR A 992 -14.97 17.41 27.15
N PHE A 993 -15.19 16.13 26.79
CA PHE A 993 -16.51 15.59 26.47
C PHE A 993 -16.70 14.15 27.00
N ASP A 994 -17.95 13.78 27.34
CA ASP A 994 -18.31 12.40 27.69
C ASP A 994 -18.10 11.44 26.51
N GLU A 995 -17.54 10.27 26.78
CA GLU A 995 -17.27 9.24 25.78
C GLU A 995 -18.51 8.81 24.99
N LYS A 996 -19.71 8.86 25.60
CA LYS A 996 -20.99 8.52 24.96
C LYS A 996 -21.38 9.47 23.83
N ARG A 997 -20.75 10.66 23.75
CA ARG A 997 -21.00 11.62 22.67
C ARG A 997 -20.32 11.20 21.37
N PHE A 998 -19.25 10.42 21.42
CA PHE A 998 -18.50 10.02 20.22
C PHE A 998 -19.15 8.80 19.55
N VAL A 999 -19.45 8.92 18.26
CA VAL A 999 -19.93 7.83 17.40
C VAL A 999 -18.98 7.72 16.23
N LYS A 1000 -18.19 6.65 16.18
CA LYS A 1000 -17.26 6.39 15.07
C LYS A 1000 -17.98 5.73 13.91
N ASN A 1001 -17.48 5.97 12.70
CA ASN A 1001 -17.93 5.30 11.47
C ASN A 1001 -19.46 5.31 11.34
N LYS A 1002 -20.08 6.44 11.69
CA LYS A 1002 -21.54 6.58 11.63
C LYS A 1002 -21.94 6.62 10.16
N VAL A 1003 -22.73 5.64 9.77
CA VAL A 1003 -23.34 5.58 8.44
C VAL A 1003 -24.48 6.57 8.39
N MET A 1004 -24.44 7.52 7.46
CA MET A 1004 -25.52 8.46 7.20
C MET A 1004 -25.77 8.49 5.70
N GLU A 1005 -26.98 8.10 5.28
CA GLU A 1005 -27.29 7.86 3.86
C GLU A 1005 -26.17 7.05 3.22
N ASP A 1006 -25.40 7.74 2.38
CA ASP A 1006 -24.28 7.26 1.65
C ASP A 1006 -22.99 7.99 2.04
N VAL A 1007 -22.69 8.22 3.32
CA VAL A 1007 -21.36 8.65 3.79
C VAL A 1007 -21.04 7.96 5.12
N VAL A 1008 -19.85 7.35 5.25
CA VAL A 1008 -19.35 6.86 6.54
C VAL A 1008 -18.61 7.97 7.26
N LEU A 1009 -19.29 8.63 8.19
CA LEU A 1009 -18.71 9.71 8.97
C LEU A 1009 -17.69 9.12 9.97
N PRO A 1010 -16.39 9.48 9.88
CA PRO A 1010 -15.35 8.83 10.66
C PRO A 1010 -15.51 9.13 12.16
N LEU A 1011 -15.92 10.36 12.49
CA LEU A 1011 -16.29 10.75 13.84
C LEU A 1011 -17.50 11.69 13.83
N CYS A 1012 -18.61 11.21 14.39
CA CYS A 1012 -19.76 12.04 14.72
C CYS A 1012 -19.77 12.33 16.22
N ILE A 1013 -20.00 13.59 16.59
CA ILE A 1013 -20.15 14.03 17.98
C ILE A 1013 -21.63 14.40 18.17
N LYS A 1014 -22.32 13.67 19.05
CA LYS A 1014 -23.71 13.97 19.41
C LYS A 1014 -23.79 15.35 20.08
N PRO A 1015 -24.85 16.14 19.84
CA PRO A 1015 -25.04 17.41 20.51
C PRO A 1015 -25.20 17.23 22.02
N GLN A 1016 -24.89 18.27 22.81
CA GLN A 1016 -25.13 18.25 24.25
C GLN A 1016 -26.63 18.29 24.59
N HIS A 1017 -27.42 19.01 23.80
CA HIS A 1017 -28.86 19.17 23.99
C HIS A 1017 -29.66 18.38 22.95
N PRO A 1018 -30.88 17.90 23.28
CA PRO A 1018 -31.72 17.12 22.35
C PRO A 1018 -32.06 17.85 21.04
N ASN A 1019 -32.14 19.19 21.09
CA ASN A 1019 -32.43 20.04 19.93
C ASN A 1019 -31.15 20.57 19.24
N GLY A 1020 -29.97 20.14 19.69
CA GLY A 1020 -28.71 20.56 19.10
C GLY A 1020 -28.41 19.85 17.78
N GLN A 1021 -27.58 20.47 16.95
CA GLN A 1021 -27.11 19.86 15.70
C GLN A 1021 -25.95 18.89 15.99
N PRO A 1022 -25.99 17.64 15.48
CA PRO A 1022 -24.84 16.75 15.54
C PRO A 1022 -23.67 17.30 14.72
N LEU A 1023 -22.45 17.03 15.18
CA LEU A 1023 -21.23 17.49 14.53
C LEU A 1023 -20.53 16.31 13.86
N THR A 1024 -19.84 16.56 12.75
CA THR A 1024 -18.98 15.56 12.11
C THR A 1024 -17.56 16.11 11.96
N VAL A 1025 -16.60 15.32 12.39
CA VAL A 1025 -15.17 15.64 12.35
C VAL A 1025 -14.52 14.79 11.26
N HIS A 1026 -13.88 15.44 10.29
CA HIS A 1026 -13.25 14.76 9.16
C HIS A 1026 -11.74 15.07 9.13
N PRO A 1027 -10.88 14.04 9.03
CA PRO A 1027 -9.46 14.26 8.82
C PRO A 1027 -9.16 14.78 7.41
N ASP A 1028 -7.94 15.27 7.21
CA ASP A 1028 -7.45 15.72 5.92
C ASP A 1028 -7.48 14.58 4.88
N GLY A 1029 -7.93 14.92 3.67
CA GLY A 1029 -8.08 13.97 2.57
C GLY A 1029 -9.15 12.89 2.79
N PHE A 1030 -10.06 13.03 3.76
CA PHE A 1030 -11.16 12.09 3.97
C PHE A 1030 -12.00 11.82 2.70
N PHE A 1031 -12.16 12.83 1.85
CA PHE A 1031 -12.89 12.69 0.58
C PHE A 1031 -11.96 12.43 -0.62
N ALA A 1032 -10.68 12.14 -0.37
CA ALA A 1032 -9.64 12.00 -1.37
C ALA A 1032 -9.25 10.53 -1.65
N ASP A 1033 -10.10 9.53 -1.38
CA ASP A 1033 -9.67 8.12 -1.47
C ASP A 1033 -9.58 7.55 -2.90
N THR A 1034 -9.77 8.37 -3.95
CA THR A 1034 -9.68 7.93 -5.36
C THR A 1034 -8.45 8.45 -6.05
N ASN A 1035 -8.06 7.90 -7.21
CA ASN A 1035 -6.88 8.40 -7.94
C ASN A 1035 -7.01 9.87 -8.36
N ALA A 1036 -8.19 10.31 -8.82
CA ALA A 1036 -8.42 11.71 -9.16
C ALA A 1036 -8.92 12.58 -8.00
N THR A 1037 -8.91 13.89 -8.24
CA THR A 1037 -9.44 14.90 -7.34
C THR A 1037 -10.86 15.26 -7.74
N SER A 1038 -11.79 15.25 -6.78
CA SER A 1038 -13.16 15.72 -7.02
C SER A 1038 -13.64 16.65 -5.92
N GLY A 1039 -13.02 17.84 -5.86
CA GLY A 1039 -13.40 18.87 -4.90
C GLY A 1039 -14.85 19.36 -5.06
N LEU A 1040 -15.42 19.24 -6.26
CA LEU A 1040 -16.83 19.58 -6.51
C LEU A 1040 -17.77 18.59 -5.86
N TRP A 1041 -17.48 17.31 -6.04
CA TRP A 1041 -18.23 16.25 -5.38
C TRP A 1041 -18.12 16.37 -3.87
N GLU A 1042 -16.92 16.65 -3.35
CA GLU A 1042 -16.72 16.86 -1.91
C GLU A 1042 -17.53 18.05 -1.38
N GLN A 1043 -17.54 19.17 -2.08
CA GLN A 1043 -18.39 20.31 -1.71
C GLN A 1043 -19.86 19.91 -1.65
N GLN A 1044 -20.35 19.13 -2.63
CA GLN A 1044 -21.73 18.62 -2.62
C GLN A 1044 -22.02 17.71 -1.41
N GLN A 1045 -21.05 16.88 -0.98
CA GLN A 1045 -21.23 16.05 0.21
C GLN A 1045 -21.30 16.90 1.49
N ARG A 1046 -20.48 17.95 1.58
CA ARG A 1046 -20.54 18.93 2.68
C ARG A 1046 -21.90 19.64 2.72
N ASP A 1047 -22.41 20.06 1.57
CA ASP A 1047 -23.71 20.73 1.46
C ASP A 1047 -24.87 19.80 1.87
N LYS A 1048 -24.78 18.50 1.53
CA LYS A 1048 -25.74 17.48 1.96
C LYS A 1048 -25.70 17.26 3.47
N LEU A 1049 -24.52 17.13 4.06
CA LEU A 1049 -24.36 17.01 5.51
C LEU A 1049 -24.98 18.21 6.23
N ALA A 1050 -24.73 19.43 5.73
CA ALA A 1050 -25.35 20.64 6.24
C ALA A 1050 -26.88 20.62 6.12
N SER A 1051 -27.41 20.15 4.98
CA SER A 1051 -28.86 20.02 4.74
C SER A 1051 -29.51 18.96 5.63
N ALA A 1052 -28.77 17.90 5.99
CA ALA A 1052 -29.17 16.86 6.95
C ALA A 1052 -29.03 17.32 8.42
N GLY A 1053 -28.66 18.58 8.66
CA GLY A 1053 -28.57 19.19 9.99
C GLY A 1053 -27.26 18.89 10.74
N PHE A 1054 -26.21 18.43 10.06
CA PHE A 1054 -24.89 18.25 10.65
C PHE A 1054 -24.02 19.48 10.46
N SER A 1055 -23.26 19.89 11.48
CA SER A 1055 -22.18 20.86 11.27
C SER A 1055 -20.86 20.14 10.97
N TYR A 1056 -20.18 20.58 9.92
CA TYR A 1056 -18.93 20.03 9.43
C TYR A 1056 -17.72 20.70 10.09
N LEU A 1057 -16.79 19.91 10.63
CA LEU A 1057 -15.55 20.37 11.26
C LEU A 1057 -14.35 19.64 10.67
N PRO A 1058 -13.54 20.28 9.80
CA PRO A 1058 -12.33 19.67 9.28
C PRO A 1058 -11.21 19.68 10.32
N VAL A 1059 -10.36 18.66 10.28
CA VAL A 1059 -9.18 18.50 11.14
C VAL A 1059 -7.96 18.19 10.29
N TRP A 1060 -6.88 18.94 10.49
CA TRP A 1060 -5.67 18.89 9.67
C TRP A 1060 -4.55 18.16 10.39
N SER A 1061 -4.13 17.00 9.90
CA SER A 1061 -3.08 16.19 10.55
C SER A 1061 -1.75 16.94 10.70
N LEU A 1062 -1.42 17.86 9.78
CA LEU A 1062 -0.23 18.71 9.86
C LEU A 1062 -0.21 19.58 11.13
N GLY A 1063 -1.35 20.15 11.52
CA GLY A 1063 -1.47 20.93 12.76
C GLY A 1063 -1.30 20.03 13.98
N TRP A 1064 -1.91 18.84 13.95
CA TRP A 1064 -1.83 17.85 15.02
C TRP A 1064 -0.44 17.26 15.20
N PHE A 1065 0.32 17.07 14.11
CA PHE A 1065 1.72 16.68 14.17
C PHE A 1065 2.59 17.73 14.86
N LYS A 1066 2.36 19.02 14.58
CA LYS A 1066 3.12 20.14 15.18
C LYS A 1066 2.77 20.35 16.65
N ASN A 1067 1.48 20.52 16.96
CA ASN A 1067 1.00 20.89 18.30
C ASN A 1067 -0.36 20.24 18.65
N PRO A 1068 -0.39 18.94 18.98
CA PRO A 1068 -1.66 18.20 19.18
C PRO A 1068 -2.49 18.75 20.33
N SER A 1069 -1.85 19.19 21.42
CA SER A 1069 -2.53 19.78 22.58
C SER A 1069 -3.18 21.14 22.28
N GLN A 1070 -2.64 21.91 21.33
CA GLN A 1070 -3.24 23.18 20.91
C GLN A 1070 -4.43 22.92 19.99
N GLU A 1071 -4.27 22.03 19.00
CA GLU A 1071 -5.35 21.67 18.08
C GLU A 1071 -6.54 21.03 18.78
N ALA A 1072 -6.31 20.14 19.76
CA ALA A 1072 -7.38 19.56 20.56
C ALA A 1072 -8.17 20.63 21.33
N ARG A 1073 -7.48 21.63 21.92
CA ARG A 1073 -8.12 22.78 22.59
C ARG A 1073 -8.94 23.64 21.63
N LEU A 1074 -8.41 23.92 20.44
CA LEU A 1074 -9.12 24.70 19.42
C LEU A 1074 -10.36 23.98 18.92
N LEU A 1075 -10.26 22.68 18.65
CA LEU A 1075 -11.38 21.83 18.23
C LEU A 1075 -12.45 21.75 19.32
N ALA A 1076 -12.04 21.48 20.57
CA ALA A 1076 -12.97 21.47 21.71
C ALA A 1076 -13.67 22.82 21.89
N SER A 1077 -12.95 23.95 21.80
CA SER A 1077 -13.55 25.28 21.89
C SER A 1077 -14.58 25.54 20.79
N LYS A 1078 -14.33 25.10 19.54
CA LYS A 1078 -15.31 25.20 18.45
C LYS A 1078 -16.57 24.38 18.73
N ILE A 1079 -16.41 23.13 19.19
CA ILE A 1079 -17.53 22.24 19.56
C ILE A 1079 -18.37 22.86 20.69
N ILE A 1080 -17.73 23.34 21.76
CA ILE A 1080 -18.41 23.98 22.90
C ILE A 1080 -19.17 25.23 22.44
N LYS A 1081 -18.58 26.06 21.58
CA LYS A 1081 -19.27 27.25 21.04
C LYS A 1081 -20.52 26.86 20.24
N LEU A 1082 -20.44 25.80 19.43
CA LEU A 1082 -21.58 25.31 18.67
C LEU A 1082 -22.68 24.76 19.59
N ASP A 1083 -22.31 23.98 20.61
CA ASP A 1083 -23.25 23.52 21.66
C ASP A 1083 -23.93 24.69 22.39
N SER A 1084 -23.21 25.80 22.63
CA SER A 1084 -23.74 27.00 23.34
C SER A 1084 -24.54 27.98 22.47
N SER A 1085 -24.46 27.86 21.14
CA SER A 1085 -25.05 28.81 20.19
C SER A 1085 -26.56 28.66 19.99
N LEU A 1086 -27.17 27.64 20.60
CA LEU A 1086 -28.62 27.55 20.81
C LEU A 1086 -28.94 28.15 22.18
N PRO A 1087 -29.62 29.30 22.28
CA PRO A 1087 -29.93 29.89 23.57
C PRO A 1087 -30.83 28.95 24.39
N GLU A 1088 -30.45 28.70 25.63
CA GLU A 1088 -31.41 28.58 26.71
C GLU A 1088 -32.30 29.83 26.67
N ASN A 1089 -33.44 29.78 25.96
CA ASN A 1089 -34.67 30.57 26.21
C ASN A 1089 -35.62 30.56 25.00
N GLU A 1090 -36.22 29.41 24.70
CA GLU A 1090 -37.59 29.37 24.14
C GLU A 1090 -38.57 28.58 25.02
N ALA A 1091 -38.09 27.77 25.98
CA ALA A 1091 -38.95 27.00 26.88
C ALA A 1091 -39.52 27.79 28.08
N ILE A 1092 -39.19 29.08 28.26
CA ILE A 1092 -39.67 29.90 29.40
C ILE A 1092 -40.68 30.98 28.97
N LYS A 1093 -40.93 31.22 27.67
CA LYS A 1093 -41.96 32.19 27.26
C LYS A 1093 -43.35 31.62 26.99
N GLU A 1094 -43.51 30.32 26.75
CA GLU A 1094 -44.86 29.72 26.61
C GLU A 1094 -45.55 29.39 27.96
N ASN A 1095 -44.85 29.46 29.09
CA ASN A 1095 -45.45 29.25 30.41
C ASN A 1095 -45.83 30.54 31.16
N LEU A 1096 -45.71 31.71 30.52
CA LEU A 1096 -46.14 33.01 31.07
C LEU A 1096 -47.32 33.65 30.32
N ASP A 1097 -47.63 33.22 29.09
CA ASP A 1097 -48.81 33.70 28.36
C ASP A 1097 -50.06 32.79 28.49
N VAL A 1098 -49.92 31.55 28.99
CA VAL A 1098 -51.07 30.69 29.32
C VAL A 1098 -51.66 30.99 30.72
N LYS A 1099 -51.00 31.81 31.54
CA LYS A 1099 -51.50 32.25 32.86
C LYS A 1099 -52.19 33.62 32.87
N LYS A 1100 -52.34 34.28 31.71
CA LYS A 1100 -53.08 35.56 31.59
C LYS A 1100 -54.46 35.46 30.91
N GLU A 1101 -54.86 34.32 30.36
CA GLU A 1101 -56.20 34.15 29.76
C GLU A 1101 -57.21 33.34 30.60
N VAL A 1102 -56.88 32.98 31.86
CA VAL A 1102 -57.81 32.26 32.78
C VAL A 1102 -58.25 33.13 33.98
N LYS A 1103 -58.09 34.45 33.89
CA LYS A 1103 -58.63 35.42 34.87
C LYS A 1103 -59.30 36.60 34.17
N ASP A 1104 -60.33 36.34 33.37
CA ASP A 1104 -61.32 37.37 33.03
C ASP A 1104 -62.67 36.81 32.53
N LYS A 1105 -63.11 35.72 33.16
CA LYS A 1105 -64.51 35.27 33.12
C LYS A 1105 -64.88 34.67 34.46
N ASP A 1106 -65.10 35.56 35.45
CA ASP A 1106 -66.11 35.41 36.52
C ASP A 1106 -65.92 36.53 37.56
N GLY A 1107 -66.89 37.46 37.65
CA GLY A 1107 -67.03 38.34 38.83
C GLY A 1107 -67.42 39.79 38.56
N LYS A 1108 -68.74 40.05 38.50
CA LYS A 1108 -69.37 41.37 38.59
C LYS A 1108 -69.05 42.09 39.93
N GLN A 1109 -68.57 43.33 39.88
CA GLN A 1109 -69.15 44.55 40.49
C GLN A 1109 -68.23 45.74 40.32
#